data_AF-A0A4R5Y3P8-F1
#
_entry.id   AF-A0A4R5Y3P8-F1
#
_cell.length_a   1.000
_cell.length_b   1.000
_cell.length_c   1.000
_cell.angle_alpha   90.00
_cell.angle_beta   90.00
_cell.angle_gamma   90.00
#
_symmetry.space_group_name_H-M   'P 1'
#
loop_
_entity.id
_entity.type
_entity.pdbx_description
1 polymer ?
#
loop_
_entity_poly.entity_id
_entity_poly.type
_entity_poly.pdbx_seq_one_letter_code
_entity_poly.pdbx_strand_id
1 'polypeptide(L)'
;MRQRTEGQASTAPGVPGSETAPLAEPTTPRPPLPPKPDQGTPEPVSPTGQDTGIDPTLNAQGGEHLTTAHGSRRADTDHSLKAGRRGPVLLQDHHFREKISHFDHERIPERVVHARGAGAHGVFRSYGTASRISSAAVFGKDVETPVFVRFSTVLGSRGSADLARDTRGFATKFYTSEGTWDLVGNNIPVFFIQDAIKFPDVIHAGKPHPDREIPQAQSAHDTFWDFVSLHTEAQHHTIWNMSDRGIPRSYRTMEGFGVHTFRLVDDAGRSVLVKFHWKPKLGVHSVLWEEAQIAMGMDPDVHRRDLADAIEAGAHPEWELGVQVFEDNEEQVFEGIDLLDPTKIVPEELAPVEPVGLMTLNRNPSNYFAETEQVAFNPNNLVRGIDVTNDPLLQGRLFSYLDTQLSRLGGPNWTQLPINRPHAPVNDMLRDGMHQTAVHSGVAPYHPNSLDGNNPFPADEPARPFIDHPDPVAESVKERGNPVTFEDHYTQTRLFWLSMSDVEKEHIAQAYTFELGKCWEQAVKERQLQALANIDEKLCAVVAQGLGLPAPKPTVKHGRIKPSPALSQVGGQWPLDGRQVGIVVDPDPDENDLLAVVSAIDDAGMVPLVIAPHGGPVGRGGKVVAHRTYLTARSVEFDSVLVAGAVPPAPDARQGLDAKAGAVAPGGVDPRVHLLLGEVFRQAKAIGTWGAKGQVLTAAGLPEGAPGVVSGKDAAAVVEQVVTLMKSHRAWERFPVSGRL
;
A
#
# COMPACT_ATOMS: atom_id res chain seq x y z
N MET A 1 18.29 -12.07 -8.92
CA MET A 1 18.61 -13.52 -8.95
C MET A 1 18.43 -14.06 -7.55
N ARG A 2 17.46 -14.95 -7.33
CA ARG A 2 17.24 -15.60 -6.03
C ARG A 2 18.47 -16.45 -5.69
N GLN A 3 19.19 -16.18 -4.60
CA GLN A 3 20.11 -17.16 -4.04
C GLN A 3 19.27 -18.21 -3.32
N ARG A 4 18.95 -19.34 -3.97
CA ARG A 4 18.31 -20.48 -3.32
C ARG A 4 19.24 -21.70 -3.45
N THR A 5 19.43 -22.40 -2.34
CA THR A 5 20.09 -23.70 -2.28
C THR A 5 19.29 -24.75 -3.05
N GLU A 6 19.93 -25.48 -3.95
CA GLU A 6 19.31 -26.56 -4.74
C GLU A 6 18.65 -27.61 -3.82
N GLY A 7 17.38 -27.94 -4.08
CA GLY A 7 16.73 -29.15 -3.55
C GLY A 7 15.74 -29.00 -2.38
N GLN A 8 15.50 -27.80 -1.84
CA GLN A 8 14.40 -27.57 -0.90
C GLN A 8 13.15 -27.10 -1.65
N ALA A 9 12.03 -27.82 -1.50
CA ALA A 9 10.74 -27.32 -1.94
C ALA A 9 10.45 -25.97 -1.26
N SER A 10 10.04 -24.96 -2.04
CA SER A 10 9.69 -23.64 -1.53
C SER A 10 8.68 -23.77 -0.39
N THR A 11 9.06 -23.36 0.82
CA THR A 11 8.12 -23.20 1.93
C THR A 11 7.19 -22.05 1.59
N ALA A 12 5.87 -22.30 1.59
CA ALA A 12 4.91 -21.23 1.43
C ALA A 12 5.11 -20.17 2.54
N PRO A 13 4.95 -18.88 2.20
CA PRO A 13 5.12 -17.80 3.17
C PRO A 13 4.05 -17.85 4.27
N GLY A 14 4.27 -17.08 5.33
CA GLY A 14 3.38 -17.00 6.49
C GLY A 14 3.76 -17.92 7.63
N VAL A 15 5.02 -18.39 7.73
CA VAL A 15 5.42 -19.16 8.92
C VAL A 15 5.44 -18.24 10.15
N PRO A 16 4.87 -18.66 11.31
CA PRO A 16 4.73 -17.77 12.47
C PRO A 16 6.03 -17.40 13.19
N GLY A 17 7.10 -18.17 13.02
CA GLY A 17 8.36 -17.98 13.72
C GLY A 17 9.53 -18.70 13.05
N SER A 18 10.74 -18.52 13.59
CA SER A 18 11.99 -19.07 13.06
C SER A 18 12.18 -20.57 13.34
N GLU A 19 11.41 -21.13 14.27
CA GLU A 19 11.40 -22.56 14.60
C GLU A 19 9.96 -23.08 14.67
N THR A 20 9.76 -24.36 14.37
CA THR A 20 8.46 -25.03 14.53
C THR A 20 8.13 -25.21 16.02
N ALA A 21 6.90 -24.86 16.40
CA ALA A 21 6.42 -25.07 17.77
C ALA A 21 6.34 -26.58 18.11
N PRO A 22 6.85 -27.01 19.29
CA PRO A 22 6.69 -28.39 19.72
C PRO A 22 5.24 -28.67 20.12
N LEU A 23 4.81 -29.93 19.96
CA LEU A 23 3.48 -30.37 20.42
C LEU A 23 3.38 -30.34 21.94
N ALA A 24 4.44 -30.72 22.64
CA ALA A 24 4.51 -30.67 24.10
C ALA A 24 4.79 -29.24 24.55
N GLU A 25 4.18 -28.85 25.67
CA GLU A 25 4.46 -27.57 26.32
C GLU A 25 5.97 -27.46 26.63
N PRO A 26 6.64 -26.37 26.17
CA PRO A 26 8.02 -26.11 26.55
C PRO A 26 8.11 -25.82 28.05
N THR A 27 8.83 -26.66 28.81
CA THR A 27 8.99 -26.52 30.28
C THR A 27 10.42 -26.15 30.72
N THR A 28 11.36 -26.08 29.77
CA THR A 28 12.76 -25.72 30.04
C THR A 28 13.02 -24.30 29.55
N PRO A 29 13.51 -23.39 30.42
CA PRO A 29 13.92 -22.06 30.00
C PRO A 29 15.01 -22.12 28.92
N ARG A 30 14.89 -21.24 27.93
CA ARG A 30 15.92 -20.98 26.92
C ARG A 30 15.84 -19.53 26.46
N PRO A 31 16.88 -19.00 25.80
CA PRO A 31 16.83 -17.66 25.22
C PRO A 31 15.66 -17.51 24.22
N PRO A 32 15.16 -16.28 24.00
CA PRO A 32 14.17 -16.00 22.97
C PRO A 32 14.63 -16.48 21.59
N LEU A 33 13.67 -16.89 20.76
CA LEU A 33 13.96 -17.29 19.39
C LEU A 33 14.50 -16.10 18.59
N PRO A 34 15.45 -16.34 17.67
CA PRO A 34 15.88 -15.29 16.75
C PRO A 34 14.71 -14.86 15.85
N PRO A 35 14.72 -13.60 15.35
CA PRO A 35 13.77 -13.17 14.33
C PRO A 35 13.86 -14.06 13.08
N LYS A 36 12.79 -14.08 12.28
CA LYS A 36 12.83 -14.79 10.98
C LYS A 36 13.85 -14.14 10.05
N PRO A 37 14.42 -14.88 9.08
CA PRO A 37 15.39 -14.33 8.13
C PRO A 37 14.88 -13.14 7.30
N ASP A 38 13.56 -13.07 7.07
CA ASP A 38 12.90 -11.96 6.36
C ASP A 38 12.62 -10.75 7.25
N GLN A 39 12.81 -10.84 8.56
CA GLN A 39 12.54 -9.75 9.50
C GLN A 39 13.78 -8.90 9.77
N GLY A 40 13.57 -7.60 9.92
CA GLY A 40 14.55 -6.63 10.38
C GLY A 40 14.03 -5.84 11.57
N THR A 41 14.94 -5.27 12.34
CA THR A 41 14.67 -4.26 13.37
C THR A 41 15.21 -2.91 12.90
N PRO A 42 14.80 -1.78 13.51
CA PRO A 42 15.46 -0.51 13.25
C PRO A 42 16.96 -0.59 13.54
N GLU A 43 17.76 0.13 12.76
CA GLU A 43 19.19 0.27 13.03
C GLU A 43 19.38 0.90 14.42
N PRO A 44 20.34 0.41 15.22
CA PRO A 44 20.50 0.84 16.60
C PRO A 44 21.27 2.16 16.70
N VAL A 45 20.77 3.22 16.05
CA VAL A 45 21.27 4.58 16.23
C VAL A 45 20.81 5.13 17.58
N SER A 46 21.64 5.96 18.22
CA SER A 46 21.29 6.64 19.47
C SER A 46 20.11 7.61 19.26
N PRO A 47 19.43 8.06 20.33
CA PRO A 47 18.45 9.15 20.24
C PRO A 47 18.99 10.45 19.60
N THR A 48 20.32 10.61 19.54
CA THR A 48 21.01 11.75 18.91
C THR A 48 21.68 11.37 17.58
N GLY A 49 21.23 10.28 16.94
CA GLY A 49 21.65 9.86 15.61
C GLY A 49 23.11 9.38 15.49
N GLN A 50 23.73 8.98 16.60
CA GLN A 50 25.06 8.38 16.60
C GLN A 50 24.99 6.89 16.34
N ASP A 51 25.89 6.35 15.51
CA ASP A 51 26.07 4.91 15.39
C ASP A 51 26.59 4.35 16.73
N THR A 52 25.91 3.33 17.25
CA THR A 52 26.29 2.69 18.51
C THR A 52 27.15 1.44 18.29
N GLY A 53 27.22 0.92 17.07
CA GLY A 53 27.94 -0.32 16.72
C GLY A 53 27.39 -1.58 17.39
N ILE A 54 26.22 -1.52 18.06
CA ILE A 54 25.63 -2.68 18.72
C ILE A 54 24.88 -3.54 17.71
N ASP A 55 24.76 -4.84 18.00
CA ASP A 55 23.87 -5.72 17.24
C ASP A 55 22.41 -5.22 17.40
N PRO A 56 21.66 -5.00 16.31
CA PRO A 56 20.26 -4.53 16.36
C PRO A 56 19.36 -5.39 17.26
N THR A 57 19.67 -6.69 17.39
CA THR A 57 18.92 -7.64 18.22
C THR A 57 19.08 -7.39 19.73
N LEU A 58 20.09 -6.63 20.16
CA LEU A 58 20.29 -6.25 21.57
C LEU A 58 19.27 -5.22 22.09
N ASN A 59 18.54 -4.55 21.20
CA ASN A 59 17.39 -3.71 21.58
C ASN A 59 16.12 -4.54 21.87
N ALA A 60 16.14 -5.87 21.67
CA ALA A 60 15.03 -6.77 21.95
C ALA A 60 15.16 -7.46 23.32
N GLN A 61 14.16 -8.28 23.66
CA GLN A 61 14.18 -9.12 24.86
C GLN A 61 15.22 -10.24 24.69
N GLY A 62 16.09 -10.46 25.68
CA GLY A 62 17.16 -11.47 25.61
C GLY A 62 17.24 -12.46 26.79
N GLY A 63 16.36 -12.36 27.80
CA GLY A 63 16.39 -13.20 28.98
C GLY A 63 15.60 -14.51 28.86
N GLU A 64 16.01 -15.55 29.60
CA GLU A 64 15.33 -16.87 29.61
C GLU A 64 14.09 -16.93 30.54
N HIS A 65 13.94 -15.94 31.41
CA HIS A 65 12.91 -15.92 32.44
C HIS A 65 11.99 -14.73 32.29
N LEU A 66 10.69 -14.97 32.54
CA LEU A 66 9.70 -13.91 32.62
C LEU A 66 9.98 -12.99 33.82
N THR A 67 9.96 -11.68 33.58
CA THR A 67 10.18 -10.65 34.59
C THR A 67 9.04 -9.64 34.62
N THR A 68 8.99 -8.83 35.68
CA THR A 68 8.32 -7.53 35.67
C THR A 68 9.05 -6.55 34.74
N ALA A 69 8.45 -5.39 34.46
CA ALA A 69 9.12 -4.32 33.70
C ALA A 69 10.38 -3.79 34.42
N HIS A 70 10.45 -3.96 35.74
CA HIS A 70 11.63 -3.68 36.57
C HIS A 70 12.65 -4.83 36.63
N GLY A 71 12.51 -5.88 35.82
CA GLY A 71 13.48 -6.99 35.74
C GLY A 71 13.39 -8.03 36.85
N SER A 72 12.33 -8.03 37.68
CA SER A 72 12.17 -9.02 38.76
C SER A 72 11.54 -10.31 38.25
N ARG A 73 12.26 -11.44 38.34
CA ARG A 73 11.79 -12.77 37.90
C ARG A 73 10.46 -13.16 38.56
N ARG A 74 9.58 -13.84 37.82
CA ARG A 74 8.27 -14.32 38.28
C ARG A 74 8.24 -15.84 38.41
N ALA A 75 7.66 -16.31 39.51
CA ALA A 75 7.45 -17.75 39.74
C ALA A 75 6.07 -18.24 39.25
N ASP A 76 5.08 -17.34 39.21
CA ASP A 76 3.70 -17.61 38.79
C ASP A 76 3.13 -16.33 38.16
N THR A 77 2.49 -16.46 37.00
CA THR A 77 1.83 -15.37 36.27
C THR A 77 0.39 -15.70 35.85
N ASP A 78 -0.10 -16.85 36.28
CA ASP A 78 -1.45 -17.34 35.97
C ASP A 78 -2.41 -17.02 37.11
N HIS A 79 -1.88 -16.76 38.31
CA HIS A 79 -2.67 -16.47 39.49
C HIS A 79 -2.33 -15.11 40.11
N SER A 80 -3.35 -14.32 40.40
CA SER A 80 -3.22 -13.15 41.28
C SER A 80 -2.96 -13.58 42.73
N LEU A 81 -2.23 -12.76 43.47
CA LEU A 81 -2.03 -12.88 44.91
C LEU A 81 -3.36 -12.61 45.63
N LYS A 82 -3.79 -13.58 46.45
CA LYS A 82 -5.08 -13.56 47.16
C LYS A 82 -4.91 -13.84 48.66
N ALA A 83 -5.87 -13.38 49.48
CA ALA A 83 -6.00 -13.80 50.88
C ALA A 83 -6.54 -15.24 50.99
N GLY A 84 -5.69 -16.22 50.69
CA GLY A 84 -6.06 -17.63 50.56
C GLY A 84 -6.54 -17.98 49.15
N ARG A 85 -6.49 -19.26 48.77
CA ARG A 85 -6.74 -19.72 47.38
C ARG A 85 -8.10 -19.29 46.81
N ARG A 86 -9.11 -19.11 47.66
CA ARG A 86 -10.48 -18.67 47.33
C ARG A 86 -10.82 -17.28 47.89
N GLY A 87 -9.84 -16.53 48.37
CA GLY A 87 -10.04 -15.20 48.94
C GLY A 87 -9.96 -14.07 47.92
N PRO A 88 -10.14 -12.82 48.36
CA PRO A 88 -10.02 -11.64 47.50
C PRO A 88 -8.59 -11.43 46.99
N VAL A 89 -8.45 -10.81 45.82
CA VAL A 89 -7.17 -10.33 45.27
C VAL A 89 -6.64 -9.19 46.15
N LEU A 90 -5.33 -9.19 46.39
CA LEU A 90 -4.68 -8.19 47.23
C LEU A 90 -4.07 -7.07 46.40
N LEU A 91 -4.33 -5.81 46.76
CA LEU A 91 -3.76 -4.64 46.07
C LEU A 91 -2.21 -4.60 46.10
N GLN A 92 -1.59 -5.28 47.06
CA GLN A 92 -0.13 -5.41 47.13
C GLN A 92 0.48 -6.26 46.01
N ASP A 93 -0.35 -6.95 45.21
CA ASP A 93 0.10 -7.66 44.01
C ASP A 93 0.61 -6.68 42.95
N HIS A 94 1.92 -6.46 42.93
CA HIS A 94 2.55 -5.55 41.99
C HIS A 94 2.59 -6.12 40.58
N HIS A 95 2.71 -7.45 40.40
CA HIS A 95 2.75 -8.04 39.06
C HIS A 95 1.39 -7.95 38.39
N PHE A 96 0.31 -8.27 39.11
CA PHE A 96 -1.06 -8.09 38.61
C PHE A 96 -1.31 -6.64 38.17
N ARG A 97 -1.02 -5.66 39.04
CA ARG A 97 -1.23 -4.25 38.72
C ARG A 97 -0.39 -3.77 37.54
N GLU A 98 0.89 -4.14 37.48
CA GLU A 98 1.79 -3.73 36.39
C GLU A 98 1.34 -4.31 35.04
N LYS A 99 1.03 -5.62 34.99
CA LYS A 99 0.58 -6.30 33.76
C LYS A 99 -0.73 -5.72 33.24
N ILE A 100 -1.73 -5.53 34.10
CA ILE A 100 -3.02 -4.94 33.71
C ILE A 100 -2.85 -3.47 33.33
N SER A 101 -2.09 -2.69 34.12
CA SER A 101 -1.86 -1.28 33.81
C SER A 101 -1.16 -1.10 32.47
N HIS A 102 -0.19 -1.93 32.09
CA HIS A 102 0.42 -1.82 30.76
C HIS A 102 -0.58 -2.17 29.66
N PHE A 103 -1.33 -3.28 29.82
CA PHE A 103 -2.37 -3.70 28.86
C PHE A 103 -3.41 -2.59 28.61
N ASP A 104 -3.91 -1.96 29.67
CA ASP A 104 -4.92 -0.90 29.61
C ASP A 104 -4.44 0.34 28.83
N HIS A 105 -3.12 0.51 28.67
CA HIS A 105 -2.50 1.67 28.02
C HIS A 105 -1.71 1.30 26.74
N GLU A 106 -1.98 0.13 26.14
CA GLU A 106 -1.32 -0.29 24.90
C GLU A 106 -1.71 0.53 23.67
N ARG A 107 -2.89 1.16 23.66
CA ARG A 107 -3.40 1.87 22.48
C ARG A 107 -2.98 3.34 22.52
N ILE A 108 -2.40 3.80 21.41
CA ILE A 108 -2.19 5.21 21.11
C ILE A 108 -3.24 5.66 20.08
N PRO A 109 -3.47 6.98 19.89
CA PRO A 109 -4.30 7.45 18.80
C PRO A 109 -3.81 6.90 17.45
N GLU A 110 -4.74 6.47 16.60
CA GLU A 110 -4.38 6.18 15.20
C GLU A 110 -4.07 7.48 14.44
N ARG A 111 -3.52 7.36 13.23
CA ARG A 111 -3.38 8.51 12.33
C ARG A 111 -4.77 9.01 11.92
N VAL A 112 -4.98 10.32 11.88
CA VAL A 112 -6.29 10.93 11.52
C VAL A 112 -6.78 10.49 10.12
N VAL A 113 -5.84 10.36 9.19
CA VAL A 113 -5.99 9.77 7.86
C VAL A 113 -4.88 8.73 7.67
N HIS A 114 -5.04 7.81 6.73
CA HIS A 114 -4.04 6.77 6.48
C HIS A 114 -3.78 5.86 7.70
N ALA A 115 -4.80 5.64 8.54
CA ALA A 115 -4.70 4.82 9.75
C ALA A 115 -4.39 3.36 9.42
N ARG A 116 -5.08 2.80 8.42
CA ARG A 116 -4.85 1.44 7.92
C ARG A 116 -3.64 1.42 6.97
N GLY A 117 -2.62 0.63 7.29
CA GLY A 117 -1.43 0.50 6.45
C GLY A 117 -0.57 -0.71 6.75
N ALA A 118 0.52 -0.83 6.00
CA ALA A 118 1.56 -1.85 6.14
C ALA A 118 2.93 -1.21 5.86
N GLY A 119 3.96 -1.63 6.60
CA GLY A 119 5.30 -1.07 6.51
C GLY A 119 6.36 -2.15 6.30
N ALA A 120 7.43 -1.79 5.60
CA ALA A 120 8.57 -2.66 5.34
C ALA A 120 9.86 -1.84 5.22
N HIS A 121 10.98 -2.49 5.56
CA HIS A 121 12.33 -1.95 5.40
C HIS A 121 12.87 -2.28 4.00
N GLY A 122 13.81 -1.46 3.54
CA GLY A 122 14.50 -1.68 2.29
C GLY A 122 15.74 -0.81 2.12
N VAL A 123 16.22 -0.76 0.88
CA VAL A 123 17.34 0.07 0.46
C VAL A 123 16.97 0.79 -0.82
N PHE A 124 17.27 2.08 -0.89
CA PHE A 124 17.28 2.85 -2.12
C PHE A 124 18.73 2.96 -2.63
N ARG A 125 18.96 2.60 -3.89
CA ARG A 125 20.24 2.75 -4.56
C ARG A 125 20.12 3.79 -5.68
N SER A 126 20.87 4.88 -5.57
CA SER A 126 20.84 5.94 -6.57
C SER A 126 21.64 5.57 -7.83
N TYR A 127 21.13 5.98 -8.99
CA TYR A 127 21.83 5.88 -10.27
C TYR A 127 22.81 7.04 -10.50
N GLY A 128 22.76 8.12 -9.71
CA GLY A 128 23.54 9.34 -9.92
C GLY A 128 22.94 10.31 -10.95
N THR A 129 21.83 9.96 -11.59
CA THR A 129 21.18 10.77 -12.65
C THR A 129 20.78 12.17 -12.15
N ALA A 130 20.33 12.26 -10.89
CA ALA A 130 19.84 13.49 -10.28
C ALA A 130 20.95 14.37 -9.67
N SER A 131 22.21 13.89 -9.54
CA SER A 131 23.31 14.69 -8.98
C SER A 131 23.60 15.96 -9.81
N ARG A 132 23.14 16.01 -11.06
CA ARG A 132 23.31 17.16 -11.96
C ARG A 132 22.34 18.32 -11.69
N ILE A 133 21.24 18.04 -10.99
CA ILE A 133 20.15 19.00 -10.70
C ILE A 133 19.86 19.15 -9.21
N SER A 134 20.44 18.29 -8.36
CA SER A 134 20.29 18.34 -6.91
C SER A 134 21.62 18.02 -6.25
N SER A 135 21.89 18.74 -5.17
CA SER A 135 23.04 18.51 -4.32
C SER A 135 22.81 17.47 -3.21
N ALA A 136 21.62 16.87 -3.11
CA ALA A 136 21.30 15.94 -2.04
C ALA A 136 22.18 14.69 -2.07
N ALA A 137 22.80 14.34 -0.93
CA ALA A 137 23.70 13.17 -0.85
C ALA A 137 23.03 11.85 -1.28
N VAL A 138 21.72 11.70 -1.05
CA VAL A 138 20.92 10.55 -1.48
C VAL A 138 20.95 10.31 -3.00
N PHE A 139 21.25 11.35 -3.79
CA PHE A 139 21.33 11.24 -5.25
C PHE A 139 22.75 11.03 -5.79
N GLY A 140 23.75 10.82 -4.92
CA GLY A 140 25.09 10.45 -5.35
C GLY A 140 25.12 9.09 -6.04
N LYS A 141 25.93 8.93 -7.09
CA LYS A 141 26.02 7.67 -7.84
C LYS A 141 26.37 6.49 -6.94
N ASP A 142 25.60 5.40 -7.07
CA ASP A 142 25.77 4.15 -6.31
C ASP A 142 25.62 4.29 -4.78
N VAL A 143 25.15 5.45 -4.29
CA VAL A 143 24.82 5.63 -2.87
C VAL A 143 23.65 4.73 -2.51
N GLU A 144 23.86 3.87 -1.50
CA GLU A 144 22.82 3.05 -0.89
C GLU A 144 22.32 3.75 0.38
N THR A 145 21.01 3.99 0.44
CA THR A 145 20.34 4.67 1.53
C THR A 145 19.30 3.72 2.13
N PRO A 146 19.39 3.37 3.43
CA PRO A 146 18.33 2.64 4.09
C PRO A 146 17.00 3.39 3.98
N VAL A 147 15.91 2.65 3.79
CA VAL A 147 14.56 3.21 3.76
C VAL A 147 13.58 2.43 4.61
N PHE A 148 12.59 3.14 5.14
CA PHE A 148 11.36 2.53 5.64
C PHE A 148 10.18 3.08 4.84
N VAL A 149 9.37 2.17 4.29
CA VAL A 149 8.18 2.52 3.51
C VAL A 149 6.95 2.13 4.29
N ARG A 150 5.92 2.99 4.25
CA ARG A 150 4.58 2.65 4.71
C ARG A 150 3.55 2.94 3.62
N PHE A 151 2.85 1.88 3.22
CA PHE A 151 1.66 1.95 2.39
C PHE A 151 0.41 2.06 3.24
N SER A 152 -0.66 2.65 2.71
CA SER A 152 -1.91 2.85 3.46
C SER A 152 -3.11 3.07 2.56
N THR A 153 -4.33 2.85 3.05
CA THR A 153 -5.54 3.50 2.51
C THR A 153 -5.64 4.94 3.07
N VAL A 154 -6.75 5.67 2.91
CA VAL A 154 -6.93 7.03 3.45
C VAL A 154 -8.04 7.08 4.50
N LEU A 155 -9.26 6.69 4.11
CA LEU A 155 -10.49 6.98 4.87
C LEU A 155 -10.67 6.03 6.05
N GLY A 156 -10.32 4.76 5.87
CA GLY A 156 -10.53 3.72 6.87
C GLY A 156 -9.74 3.92 8.16
N SER A 157 -10.37 3.63 9.30
CA SER A 157 -9.67 3.46 10.58
C SER A 157 -8.74 2.24 10.57
N ARG A 158 -7.85 2.10 11.56
CA ARG A 158 -6.75 1.11 11.53
C ARG A 158 -7.17 -0.36 11.34
N GLY A 159 -8.42 -0.69 11.68
CA GLY A 159 -9.02 -2.02 11.53
C GLY A 159 -9.86 -2.21 10.25
N SER A 160 -9.89 -1.23 9.34
CA SER A 160 -10.59 -1.37 8.06
C SER A 160 -9.89 -2.36 7.13
N ALA A 161 -10.56 -2.73 6.03
CA ALA A 161 -9.99 -3.61 5.02
C ALA A 161 -8.99 -2.89 4.09
N ASP A 162 -8.02 -3.64 3.57
CA ASP A 162 -6.99 -3.15 2.65
C ASP A 162 -7.52 -2.78 1.25
N LEU A 163 -8.50 -3.55 0.75
CA LEU A 163 -8.96 -3.48 -0.64
C LEU A 163 -10.24 -2.64 -0.83
N ALA A 164 -10.47 -1.67 0.06
CA ALA A 164 -11.47 -0.62 -0.18
C ALA A 164 -11.17 0.15 -1.47
N ARG A 165 -12.20 0.68 -2.14
CA ARG A 165 -11.99 1.68 -3.19
C ARG A 165 -11.57 2.98 -2.52
N ASP A 166 -10.30 3.32 -2.65
CA ASP A 166 -9.69 4.44 -1.94
C ASP A 166 -8.39 4.87 -2.62
N THR A 167 -7.90 6.04 -2.27
CA THR A 167 -6.53 6.43 -2.56
C THR A 167 -5.58 5.59 -1.69
N ARG A 168 -4.38 5.29 -2.19
CA ARG A 168 -3.34 4.65 -1.40
C ARG A 168 -2.22 5.64 -1.08
N GLY A 169 -1.86 5.77 0.19
CA GLY A 169 -0.66 6.48 0.60
C GLY A 169 0.59 5.65 0.32
N PHE A 170 1.65 6.33 -0.12
CA PHE A 170 2.97 5.75 -0.38
C PHE A 170 4.03 6.68 0.22
N ALA A 171 4.34 6.47 1.50
CA ALA A 171 5.31 7.28 2.24
C ALA A 171 6.65 6.54 2.35
N THR A 172 7.74 7.20 1.96
CA THR A 172 9.11 6.67 2.02
C THR A 172 9.99 7.57 2.88
N LYS A 173 10.61 6.99 3.90
CA LYS A 173 11.60 7.64 4.75
C LYS A 173 12.99 7.20 4.31
N PHE A 174 13.84 8.15 3.96
CA PHE A 174 15.23 7.95 3.58
C PHE A 174 16.13 8.36 4.73
N TYR A 175 16.89 7.41 5.27
CA TYR A 175 17.84 7.67 6.34
C TYR A 175 19.20 8.07 5.73
N THR A 176 19.32 9.33 5.30
CA THR A 176 20.51 9.83 4.60
C THR A 176 21.62 10.22 5.59
N SER A 177 22.85 10.39 5.09
CA SER A 177 23.99 10.89 5.86
C SER A 177 23.88 12.37 6.27
N GLU A 178 22.94 13.11 5.68
CA GLU A 178 22.76 14.56 5.88
C GLU A 178 21.40 14.88 6.53
N GLY A 179 20.79 13.89 7.18
CA GLY A 179 19.48 13.99 7.80
C GLY A 179 18.44 13.05 7.18
N THR A 180 17.26 12.99 7.78
CA THR A 180 16.16 12.18 7.26
C THR A 180 15.39 12.96 6.20
N TRP A 181 15.16 12.35 5.02
CA TRP A 181 14.27 12.89 4.00
C TRP A 181 13.00 12.05 3.92
N ASP A 182 11.81 12.67 3.94
CA ASP A 182 10.54 11.97 3.76
C ASP A 182 9.84 12.38 2.46
N LEU A 183 9.67 11.42 1.54
CA LEU A 183 8.81 11.58 0.37
C LEU A 183 7.43 10.99 0.68
N VAL A 184 6.46 11.86 0.98
CA VAL A 184 5.12 11.47 1.45
C VAL A 184 4.09 11.61 0.33
N GLY A 185 3.97 10.57 -0.49
CA GLY A 185 3.15 10.56 -1.71
C GLY A 185 1.87 9.71 -1.62
N ASN A 186 1.19 9.62 -2.77
CA ASN A 186 0.02 8.77 -3.01
C ASN A 186 0.18 7.95 -4.30
N ASN A 187 -0.68 6.95 -4.53
CA ASN A 187 -0.73 6.19 -5.79
C ASN A 187 -1.49 6.88 -6.93
N ILE A 188 -2.02 8.08 -6.68
CA ILE A 188 -2.72 8.94 -7.64
C ILE A 188 -1.91 10.24 -7.76
N PRO A 189 -1.64 10.74 -8.98
CA PRO A 189 -0.69 11.83 -9.21
C PRO A 189 -1.22 13.24 -8.90
N VAL A 190 -2.47 13.35 -8.45
CA VAL A 190 -3.15 14.60 -8.09
C VAL A 190 -3.82 14.48 -6.74
N PHE A 191 -4.29 15.58 -6.16
CA PHE A 191 -5.10 15.60 -4.94
C PHE A 191 -6.52 16.11 -5.20
N PHE A 192 -7.44 15.90 -4.24
CA PHE A 192 -8.85 16.32 -4.36
C PHE A 192 -9.06 17.84 -4.29
N ILE A 193 -8.14 18.57 -3.68
CA ILE A 193 -8.31 19.98 -3.32
C ILE A 193 -7.03 20.74 -3.67
N GLN A 194 -7.18 22.03 -3.90
CA GLN A 194 -6.08 22.91 -4.27
C GLN A 194 -5.38 23.50 -3.04
N ASP A 195 -6.13 23.84 -1.99
CA ASP A 195 -5.60 24.51 -0.80
C ASP A 195 -5.81 23.64 0.45
N ALA A 196 -4.79 23.56 1.31
CA ALA A 196 -4.81 22.79 2.55
C ALA A 196 -5.93 23.19 3.52
N ILE A 197 -6.46 24.41 3.46
CA ILE A 197 -7.58 24.83 4.32
C ILE A 197 -8.84 23.98 4.11
N LYS A 198 -9.00 23.39 2.91
CA LYS A 198 -10.11 22.48 2.56
C LYS A 198 -9.86 21.04 2.99
N PHE A 199 -8.68 20.71 3.53
CA PHE A 199 -8.32 19.34 3.89
C PHE A 199 -9.25 18.74 4.95
N PRO A 200 -9.60 19.44 6.05
CA PRO A 200 -10.59 18.92 6.99
C PRO A 200 -11.95 18.68 6.33
N ASP A 201 -12.37 19.55 5.41
CA ASP A 201 -13.68 19.44 4.76
C ASP A 201 -13.79 18.19 3.88
N VAL A 202 -12.80 17.94 3.00
CA VAL A 202 -12.83 16.75 2.13
C VAL A 202 -12.68 15.46 2.93
N ILE A 203 -11.85 15.48 3.99
CA ILE A 203 -11.68 14.31 4.86
C ILE A 203 -12.94 14.05 5.68
N HIS A 204 -13.59 15.07 6.25
CA HIS A 204 -14.87 14.92 6.93
C HIS A 204 -15.98 14.45 5.98
N ALA A 205 -15.97 14.92 4.73
CA ALA A 205 -16.93 14.51 3.72
C ALA A 205 -16.80 13.03 3.35
N GLY A 206 -15.58 12.51 3.21
CA GLY A 206 -15.31 11.10 2.89
C GLY A 206 -15.24 10.14 4.09
N LYS A 207 -15.03 10.64 5.31
CA LYS A 207 -15.06 9.83 6.53
C LYS A 207 -16.50 9.39 6.85
N PRO A 208 -16.67 8.38 7.73
CA PRO A 208 -17.98 7.96 8.17
C PRO A 208 -18.80 9.13 8.75
N HIS A 209 -20.12 9.15 8.53
CA HIS A 209 -20.95 10.25 9.00
C HIS A 209 -20.86 10.43 10.52
N PRO A 210 -20.80 11.67 11.04
CA PRO A 210 -20.55 11.91 12.46
C PRO A 210 -21.70 11.51 13.40
N ASP A 211 -22.92 11.32 12.89
CA ASP A 211 -24.08 10.91 13.68
C ASP A 211 -24.07 9.42 14.04
N ARG A 212 -23.42 8.59 13.22
CA ARG A 212 -23.53 7.12 13.30
C ARG A 212 -22.26 6.34 12.97
N GLU A 213 -21.20 7.02 12.52
CA GLU A 213 -19.94 6.45 12.07
C GLU A 213 -20.07 5.41 10.94
N ILE A 214 -20.92 5.69 9.94
CA ILE A 214 -21.14 4.83 8.76
C ILE A 214 -21.07 5.69 7.49
N PRO A 215 -20.50 5.17 6.37
CA PRO A 215 -19.85 3.86 6.21
C PRO A 215 -18.36 3.88 6.54
N GLN A 216 -17.79 2.71 6.89
CA GLN A 216 -16.36 2.55 7.12
C GLN A 216 -15.62 2.29 5.79
N ALA A 217 -14.56 3.07 5.52
CA ALA A 217 -13.67 2.93 4.37
C ALA A 217 -14.37 2.91 2.99
N GLN A 218 -15.39 3.75 2.80
CA GLN A 218 -16.15 3.84 1.54
C GLN A 218 -16.55 5.29 1.29
N SER A 219 -16.36 5.79 0.07
CA SER A 219 -16.86 7.10 -0.39
C SER A 219 -18.31 7.05 -0.90
N ALA A 220 -18.93 5.87 -0.94
CA ALA A 220 -20.26 5.60 -1.47
C ALA A 220 -21.39 6.05 -0.53
N HIS A 221 -21.42 7.33 -0.16
CA HIS A 221 -22.42 7.95 0.70
C HIS A 221 -22.58 9.45 0.40
N ASP A 222 -23.67 10.02 0.89
CA ASP A 222 -24.12 11.37 0.53
C ASP A 222 -23.09 12.48 0.82
N THR A 223 -22.41 12.50 1.96
CA THR A 223 -21.53 13.62 2.32
C THR A 223 -20.33 13.75 1.39
N PHE A 224 -19.75 12.63 0.95
CA PHE A 224 -18.63 12.65 0.01
C PHE A 224 -19.06 13.20 -1.34
N TRP A 225 -20.14 12.65 -1.89
CA TRP A 225 -20.63 13.06 -3.20
C TRP A 225 -21.25 14.46 -3.20
N ASP A 226 -21.80 14.92 -2.07
CA ASP A 226 -22.23 16.31 -1.89
C ASP A 226 -21.02 17.26 -2.00
N PHE A 227 -19.93 16.98 -1.27
CA PHE A 227 -18.69 17.74 -1.36
C PHE A 227 -18.16 17.76 -2.80
N VAL A 228 -17.96 16.60 -3.42
CA VAL A 228 -17.39 16.47 -4.77
C VAL A 228 -18.25 17.19 -5.83
N SER A 229 -19.58 17.17 -5.67
CA SER A 229 -20.49 17.85 -6.60
C SER A 229 -20.50 19.38 -6.46
N LEU A 230 -20.06 19.92 -5.31
CA LEU A 230 -19.98 21.36 -5.03
C LEU A 230 -18.56 21.93 -5.16
N HIS A 231 -17.55 21.08 -5.06
CA HIS A 231 -16.13 21.43 -5.16
C HIS A 231 -15.57 20.79 -6.42
N THR A 232 -15.80 21.47 -7.55
CA THR A 232 -15.51 20.93 -8.88
C THR A 232 -14.02 20.63 -9.10
N GLU A 233 -13.10 21.24 -8.34
CA GLU A 233 -11.67 20.92 -8.32
C GLU A 233 -11.38 19.46 -7.95
N ALA A 234 -12.29 18.80 -7.22
CA ALA A 234 -12.16 17.41 -6.78
C ALA A 234 -12.40 16.37 -7.89
N GLN A 235 -12.91 16.79 -9.05
CA GLN A 235 -13.35 15.86 -10.10
C GLN A 235 -12.17 15.06 -10.69
N HIS A 236 -10.99 15.65 -10.82
CA HIS A 236 -9.84 14.95 -11.38
C HIS A 236 -9.39 13.80 -10.47
N HIS A 237 -9.15 14.04 -9.18
CA HIS A 237 -8.82 12.95 -8.26
C HIS A 237 -9.95 11.91 -8.15
N THR A 238 -11.20 12.36 -8.16
CA THR A 238 -12.36 11.47 -8.07
C THR A 238 -12.41 10.48 -9.23
N ILE A 239 -12.16 10.91 -10.48
CA ILE A 239 -12.19 9.96 -11.61
C ILE A 239 -11.05 8.93 -11.53
N TRP A 240 -9.88 9.29 -10.99
CA TRP A 240 -8.83 8.33 -10.68
C TRP A 240 -9.29 7.32 -9.62
N ASN A 241 -9.91 7.76 -8.53
CA ASN A 241 -10.44 6.86 -7.49
C ASN A 241 -11.58 5.94 -8.02
N MET A 242 -12.41 6.45 -8.93
CA MET A 242 -13.47 5.65 -9.58
C MET A 242 -12.93 4.69 -10.64
N SER A 243 -11.73 4.91 -11.17
CA SER A 243 -11.03 3.92 -11.98
C SER A 243 -10.48 2.77 -11.15
N ASP A 244 -9.96 1.73 -11.80
CA ASP A 244 -9.37 0.61 -11.09
C ASP A 244 -8.08 0.99 -10.32
N ARG A 245 -7.53 2.20 -10.54
CA ARG A 245 -6.46 2.77 -9.71
C ARG A 245 -6.83 2.87 -8.22
N GLY A 246 -8.13 2.97 -7.89
CA GLY A 246 -8.64 2.95 -6.52
C GLY A 246 -8.68 1.56 -5.86
N ILE A 247 -8.45 0.48 -6.63
CA ILE A 247 -8.48 -0.91 -6.17
C ILE A 247 -7.26 -1.71 -6.68
N PRO A 248 -6.03 -1.29 -6.33
CA PRO A 248 -4.81 -1.92 -6.82
C PRO A 248 -4.71 -3.39 -6.39
N ARG A 249 -4.11 -4.25 -7.22
CA ARG A 249 -3.96 -5.68 -6.90
C ARG A 249 -3.04 -5.91 -5.70
N SER A 250 -2.01 -5.09 -5.59
CA SER A 250 -1.03 -5.11 -4.52
C SER A 250 -0.42 -3.71 -4.40
N TYR A 251 0.14 -3.38 -3.23
CA TYR A 251 1.04 -2.24 -3.12
C TYR A 251 2.20 -2.34 -4.12
N ARG A 252 2.67 -3.56 -4.43
CA ARG A 252 3.79 -3.85 -5.35
C ARG A 252 3.49 -3.47 -6.81
N THR A 253 2.22 -3.24 -7.16
CA THR A 253 1.74 -3.12 -8.54
C THR A 253 0.95 -1.83 -8.74
N MET A 254 1.28 -0.80 -7.95
CA MET A 254 0.76 0.55 -8.09
C MET A 254 1.93 1.53 -8.21
N GLU A 255 1.69 2.61 -8.94
CA GLU A 255 2.60 3.76 -8.97
C GLU A 255 2.57 4.52 -7.65
N GLY A 256 3.55 5.40 -7.45
CA GLY A 256 3.56 6.39 -6.39
C GLY A 256 3.93 7.75 -6.95
N PHE A 257 3.43 8.81 -6.34
CA PHE A 257 3.62 10.18 -6.80
C PHE A 257 3.78 11.10 -5.60
N GLY A 258 4.74 12.02 -5.68
CA GLY A 258 4.85 13.11 -4.71
C GLY A 258 3.67 14.09 -4.76
N VAL A 259 2.87 14.04 -5.83
CA VAL A 259 1.76 14.94 -6.20
C VAL A 259 2.24 16.36 -6.50
N HIS A 260 2.82 16.99 -5.51
CA HIS A 260 3.29 18.37 -5.56
C HIS A 260 4.48 18.52 -6.50
N THR A 261 4.64 19.74 -7.01
CA THR A 261 5.91 20.17 -7.57
C THR A 261 6.85 20.55 -6.43
N PHE A 262 8.05 19.99 -6.45
CA PHE A 262 9.15 20.30 -5.55
C PHE A 262 10.24 21.04 -6.32
N ARG A 263 11.21 21.57 -5.60
CA ARG A 263 12.39 22.19 -6.17
C ARG A 263 13.63 21.35 -5.87
N LEU A 264 14.46 21.14 -6.87
CA LEU A 264 15.81 20.58 -6.68
C LEU A 264 16.83 21.68 -6.89
N VAL A 265 17.82 21.74 -6.00
CA VAL A 265 18.86 22.78 -6.01
C VAL A 265 20.24 22.13 -6.05
N ASP A 266 21.06 22.53 -7.01
CA ASP A 266 22.42 22.03 -7.18
C ASP A 266 23.47 22.79 -6.33
N ASP A 267 24.73 22.36 -6.38
CA ASP A 267 25.83 22.99 -5.63
C ASP A 267 26.17 24.43 -6.09
N ALA A 268 25.70 24.85 -7.27
CA ALA A 268 25.84 26.22 -7.76
C ALA A 268 24.65 27.11 -7.36
N GLY A 269 23.69 26.59 -6.60
CA GLY A 269 22.46 27.29 -6.22
C GLY A 269 21.43 27.40 -7.34
N ARG A 270 21.62 26.70 -8.47
CA ARG A 270 20.66 26.67 -9.57
C ARG A 270 19.53 25.72 -9.23
N SER A 271 18.30 26.11 -9.56
CA SER A 271 17.11 25.34 -9.28
C SER A 271 16.45 24.79 -10.54
N VAL A 272 15.74 23.67 -10.36
CA VAL A 272 14.75 23.14 -11.31
C VAL A 272 13.52 22.69 -10.54
N LEU A 273 12.37 22.71 -11.20
CA LEU A 273 11.13 22.18 -10.64
C LEU A 273 10.97 20.72 -11.01
N VAL A 274 10.46 19.91 -10.09
CA VAL A 274 10.27 18.46 -10.32
C VAL A 274 8.97 17.94 -9.75
N LYS A 275 8.42 16.89 -10.39
CA LYS A 275 7.44 15.99 -9.77
C LYS A 275 8.07 14.61 -9.61
N PHE A 276 7.97 14.03 -8.42
CA PHE A 276 8.50 12.70 -8.10
C PHE A 276 7.52 11.58 -8.46
N HIS A 277 8.06 10.48 -9.00
CA HIS A 277 7.33 9.29 -9.42
C HIS A 277 8.00 8.02 -8.90
N TRP A 278 7.22 7.04 -8.46
CA TRP A 278 7.64 5.67 -8.24
C TRP A 278 7.01 4.77 -9.29
N LYS A 279 7.85 4.14 -10.12
CA LYS A 279 7.42 3.23 -11.17
C LYS A 279 7.65 1.78 -10.71
N PRO A 280 6.60 0.97 -10.49
CA PRO A 280 6.74 -0.40 -10.01
C PRO A 280 7.37 -1.29 -11.09
N LYS A 281 8.37 -2.10 -10.73
CA LYS A 281 8.98 -3.06 -11.68
C LYS A 281 8.00 -4.16 -12.11
N LEU A 282 7.00 -4.46 -11.28
CA LEU A 282 5.95 -5.44 -11.57
C LEU A 282 4.80 -4.87 -12.43
N GLY A 283 4.90 -3.61 -12.86
CA GLY A 283 3.86 -2.95 -13.64
C GLY A 283 2.68 -2.48 -12.80
N VAL A 284 1.68 -1.93 -13.49
CA VAL A 284 0.54 -1.25 -12.87
C VAL A 284 -0.73 -2.00 -13.22
N HIS A 285 -1.38 -2.60 -12.22
CA HIS A 285 -2.61 -3.36 -12.45
C HIS A 285 -3.45 -3.54 -11.17
N SER A 286 -4.74 -3.76 -11.38
CA SER A 286 -5.76 -3.65 -10.33
C SER A 286 -6.76 -4.82 -10.34
N VAL A 287 -7.51 -5.01 -9.26
CA VAL A 287 -8.57 -6.03 -9.21
C VAL A 287 -9.87 -5.51 -9.83
N LEU A 288 -10.86 -6.40 -10.00
CA LEU A 288 -12.22 -5.98 -10.32
C LEU A 288 -13.01 -5.61 -9.05
N TRP A 289 -14.07 -4.82 -9.19
CA TRP A 289 -14.84 -4.35 -8.03
C TRP A 289 -15.51 -5.48 -7.23
N GLU A 290 -16.07 -6.51 -7.89
CA GLU A 290 -16.61 -7.69 -7.20
C GLU A 290 -15.52 -8.38 -6.35
N GLU A 291 -14.32 -8.54 -6.92
CA GLU A 291 -13.17 -9.16 -6.24
C GLU A 291 -12.75 -8.36 -5.01
N ALA A 292 -12.69 -7.02 -5.13
CA ALA A 292 -12.42 -6.13 -4.01
C ALA A 292 -13.45 -6.30 -2.89
N GLN A 293 -14.74 -6.34 -3.23
CA GLN A 293 -15.81 -6.56 -2.24
C GLN A 293 -15.72 -7.91 -1.54
N ILE A 294 -15.40 -8.99 -2.26
CA ILE A 294 -15.19 -10.31 -1.67
C ILE A 294 -13.99 -10.29 -0.73
N ALA A 295 -12.88 -9.67 -1.14
CA ALA A 295 -11.65 -9.62 -0.35
C ALA A 295 -11.86 -8.93 0.98
N MET A 296 -12.60 -7.81 1.00
CA MET A 296 -12.91 -7.08 2.25
C MET A 296 -13.61 -7.94 3.31
N GLY A 297 -14.31 -9.00 2.93
CA GLY A 297 -14.92 -9.95 3.86
C GLY A 297 -14.08 -11.20 4.14
N MET A 298 -13.35 -11.71 3.14
CA MET A 298 -12.63 -12.99 3.23
C MET A 298 -11.21 -12.84 3.78
N ASP A 299 -10.50 -11.79 3.39
CA ASP A 299 -9.18 -11.43 3.93
C ASP A 299 -9.03 -9.89 3.94
N PRO A 300 -9.50 -9.21 5.00
CA PRO A 300 -9.37 -7.75 5.09
C PRO A 300 -7.90 -7.29 5.17
N ASP A 301 -6.95 -8.22 5.34
CA ASP A 301 -5.51 -7.98 5.40
C ASP A 301 -4.77 -8.34 4.10
N VAL A 302 -5.47 -8.47 2.96
CA VAL A 302 -4.91 -8.99 1.70
C VAL A 302 -3.65 -8.25 1.21
N HIS A 303 -3.58 -6.91 1.30
CA HIS A 303 -2.38 -6.17 0.85
C HIS A 303 -1.26 -6.23 1.86
N ARG A 304 -1.58 -6.18 3.16
CA ARG A 304 -0.60 -6.34 4.22
C ARG A 304 0.05 -7.72 4.16
N ARG A 305 -0.77 -8.76 3.94
CA ARG A 305 -0.32 -10.15 3.77
C ARG A 305 0.51 -10.29 2.50
N ASP A 306 0.03 -9.80 1.35
CA ASP A 306 0.77 -9.88 0.08
C ASP A 306 2.15 -9.23 0.18
N LEU A 307 2.29 -8.07 0.83
CA LEU A 307 3.59 -7.44 1.05
C LEU A 307 4.51 -8.30 1.92
N ALA A 308 4.01 -8.77 3.06
CA ALA A 308 4.82 -9.53 4.00
C ALA A 308 5.26 -10.88 3.41
N ASP A 309 4.31 -11.59 2.79
CA ASP A 309 4.53 -12.89 2.18
C ASP A 309 5.47 -12.79 0.97
N ALA A 310 5.39 -11.71 0.17
CA ALA A 310 6.30 -11.50 -0.95
C ALA A 310 7.75 -11.31 -0.48
N ILE A 311 7.97 -10.55 0.60
CA ILE A 311 9.29 -10.38 1.20
C ILE A 311 9.80 -11.71 1.77
N GLU A 312 8.96 -12.43 2.52
CA GLU A 312 9.30 -13.74 3.08
C GLU A 312 9.66 -14.78 2.00
N ALA A 313 8.97 -14.75 0.87
CA ALA A 313 9.25 -15.61 -0.28
C ALA A 313 10.50 -15.18 -1.09
N GLY A 314 11.12 -14.05 -0.77
CA GLY A 314 12.22 -13.46 -1.53
C GLY A 314 11.80 -12.83 -2.87
N ALA A 315 10.50 -12.61 -3.08
CA ALA A 315 9.92 -11.86 -4.19
C ALA A 315 9.88 -10.36 -3.86
N HIS A 316 11.06 -9.81 -3.58
CA HIS A 316 11.23 -8.44 -3.08
C HIS A 316 10.56 -7.41 -3.99
N PRO A 317 9.68 -6.55 -3.46
CA PRO A 317 9.06 -5.49 -4.22
C PRO A 317 10.06 -4.40 -4.63
N GLU A 318 9.97 -3.93 -5.87
CA GLU A 318 10.89 -2.93 -6.42
C GLU A 318 10.16 -1.79 -7.15
N TRP A 319 10.63 -0.56 -6.91
CA TRP A 319 10.18 0.65 -7.61
C TRP A 319 11.37 1.49 -8.04
N GLU A 320 11.32 1.99 -9.26
CA GLU A 320 12.26 2.98 -9.75
C GLU A 320 11.75 4.37 -9.39
N LEU A 321 12.54 5.13 -8.62
CA LEU A 321 12.29 6.55 -8.40
C LEU A 321 12.59 7.26 -9.71
N GLY A 322 11.74 8.18 -10.11
CA GLY A 322 11.96 9.05 -11.24
C GLY A 322 11.46 10.46 -10.98
N VAL A 323 11.91 11.38 -11.82
CA VAL A 323 11.52 12.79 -11.79
C VAL A 323 11.11 13.26 -13.17
N GLN A 324 10.00 14.00 -13.25
CA GLN A 324 9.82 14.93 -14.35
C GLN A 324 10.56 16.22 -13.99
N VAL A 325 11.24 16.83 -14.96
CA VAL A 325 12.06 18.03 -14.73
C VAL A 325 11.50 19.17 -15.57
N PHE A 326 11.33 20.33 -14.94
CA PHE A 326 10.84 21.55 -15.56
C PHE A 326 11.79 22.71 -15.24
N GLU A 327 11.79 23.70 -16.13
CA GLU A 327 12.44 24.98 -15.84
C GLU A 327 11.78 25.65 -14.63
N ASP A 328 12.58 26.20 -13.72
CA ASP A 328 12.11 27.04 -12.61
C ASP A 328 11.96 28.49 -13.11
N ASN A 329 10.90 28.73 -13.89
CA ASN A 329 10.55 30.07 -14.40
C ASN A 329 9.69 30.85 -13.40
N GLU A 330 9.55 32.16 -13.61
CA GLU A 330 8.85 33.08 -12.69
C GLU A 330 7.37 32.69 -12.51
N GLU A 331 6.72 32.22 -13.57
CA GLU A 331 5.32 31.82 -13.55
C GLU A 331 5.09 30.42 -12.96
N GLN A 332 6.13 29.60 -12.83
CA GLN A 332 6.08 28.18 -12.47
C GLN A 332 5.05 27.39 -13.30
N VAL A 333 4.99 27.71 -14.60
CA VAL A 333 4.08 27.09 -15.57
C VAL A 333 4.88 26.29 -16.59
N PHE A 334 4.35 25.14 -16.98
CA PHE A 334 4.91 24.30 -18.05
C PHE A 334 3.81 23.89 -19.04
N GLU A 335 3.98 24.22 -20.32
CA GLU A 335 2.99 23.91 -21.37
C GLU A 335 1.56 24.39 -21.03
N GLY A 336 1.44 25.53 -20.35
CA GLY A 336 0.17 26.09 -19.89
C GLY A 336 -0.44 25.40 -18.66
N ILE A 337 0.28 24.46 -18.04
CA ILE A 337 -0.10 23.82 -16.79
C ILE A 337 0.58 24.54 -15.64
N ASP A 338 -0.22 25.03 -14.70
CA ASP A 338 0.28 25.58 -13.43
C ASP A 338 0.85 24.44 -12.58
N LEU A 339 2.16 24.47 -12.32
CA LEU A 339 2.84 23.41 -11.59
C LEU A 339 2.52 23.45 -10.08
N LEU A 340 1.97 24.55 -9.58
CA LEU A 340 1.57 24.71 -8.17
C LEU A 340 0.17 24.19 -7.89
N ASP A 341 -0.61 23.82 -8.92
CA ASP A 341 -1.93 23.22 -8.75
C ASP A 341 -1.80 21.70 -8.49
N PRO A 342 -2.06 21.21 -7.26
CA PRO A 342 -1.96 19.79 -6.93
C PRO A 342 -3.07 18.96 -7.59
N THR A 343 -4.08 19.58 -8.22
CA THR A 343 -5.11 18.89 -9.00
C THR A 343 -4.68 18.62 -10.45
N LYS A 344 -3.46 19.01 -10.83
CA LYS A 344 -2.93 18.87 -12.19
C LYS A 344 -1.74 17.91 -12.28
N ILE A 345 -1.76 17.07 -13.32
CA ILE A 345 -0.59 16.31 -13.79
C ILE A 345 0.11 17.07 -14.90
N VAL A 346 1.38 16.73 -15.12
CA VAL A 346 2.03 16.94 -16.43
C VAL A 346 2.05 15.59 -17.15
N PRO A 347 1.36 15.43 -18.29
CA PRO A 347 1.41 14.20 -19.06
C PRO A 347 2.84 13.78 -19.42
N GLU A 348 3.14 12.49 -19.32
CA GLU A 348 4.48 11.95 -19.57
C GLU A 348 4.95 12.16 -21.02
N GLU A 349 4.02 12.35 -21.95
CA GLU A 349 4.31 12.69 -23.34
C GLU A 349 4.80 14.13 -23.53
N LEU A 350 4.56 15.02 -22.55
CA LEU A 350 5.10 16.39 -22.53
C LEU A 350 6.43 16.46 -21.78
N ALA A 351 6.52 15.75 -20.65
CA ALA A 351 7.75 15.65 -19.86
C ALA A 351 7.95 14.19 -19.42
N PRO A 352 8.91 13.45 -20.00
CA PRO A 352 9.14 12.07 -19.62
C PRO A 352 9.67 11.97 -18.20
N VAL A 353 9.37 10.85 -17.53
CA VAL A 353 9.91 10.54 -16.20
C VAL A 353 11.34 10.03 -16.35
N GLU A 354 12.31 10.75 -15.82
CA GLU A 354 13.71 10.35 -15.81
C GLU A 354 14.04 9.48 -14.58
N PRO A 355 14.64 8.29 -14.73
CA PRO A 355 14.95 7.41 -13.61
C PRO A 355 16.16 7.89 -12.80
N VAL A 356 16.03 7.92 -11.47
CA VAL A 356 17.05 8.44 -10.54
C VAL A 356 17.61 7.38 -9.57
N GLY A 357 16.92 6.26 -9.36
CA GLY A 357 17.40 5.17 -8.53
C GLY A 357 16.37 4.06 -8.33
N LEU A 358 16.78 2.96 -7.72
CA LEU A 358 15.95 1.79 -7.45
C LEU A 358 15.75 1.60 -5.94
N MET A 359 14.50 1.45 -5.51
CA MET A 359 14.16 1.02 -4.17
C MET A 359 13.77 -0.46 -4.18
N THR A 360 14.39 -1.26 -3.30
CA THR A 360 14.04 -2.67 -3.07
C THR A 360 13.64 -2.85 -1.61
N LEU A 361 12.41 -3.31 -1.37
CA LEU A 361 11.94 -3.67 -0.02
C LEU A 361 12.25 -5.14 0.25
N ASN A 362 13.02 -5.40 1.30
CA ASN A 362 13.65 -6.71 1.51
C ASN A 362 13.52 -7.25 2.93
N ARG A 363 12.92 -6.51 3.87
CA ARG A 363 12.69 -6.99 5.23
C ARG A 363 11.35 -6.52 5.80
N ASN A 364 10.65 -7.45 6.43
CA ASN A 364 9.47 -7.20 7.25
C ASN A 364 9.87 -6.59 8.61
N PRO A 365 8.99 -5.82 9.26
CA PRO A 365 9.22 -5.38 10.64
C PRO A 365 9.19 -6.58 11.58
N SER A 366 10.01 -6.52 12.64
CA SER A 366 9.97 -7.49 13.75
C SER A 366 8.81 -7.22 14.69
N ASN A 367 8.38 -5.96 14.82
CA ASN A 367 7.22 -5.56 15.59
C ASN A 367 6.42 -4.45 14.88
N TYR A 368 5.20 -4.77 14.45
CA TYR A 368 4.34 -3.84 13.72
C TYR A 368 4.08 -2.53 14.51
N PHE A 369 3.87 -2.60 15.83
CA PHE A 369 3.55 -1.41 16.62
C PHE A 369 4.77 -0.49 16.78
N ALA A 370 5.92 -1.06 17.14
CA ALA A 370 7.16 -0.33 17.37
C ALA A 370 7.69 0.35 16.10
N GLU A 371 7.41 -0.23 14.94
CA GLU A 371 7.98 0.21 13.66
C GLU A 371 6.91 0.86 12.77
N THR A 372 5.89 0.10 12.35
CA THR A 372 4.87 0.57 11.41
C THR A 372 3.84 1.52 12.03
N GLU A 373 3.40 1.28 13.27
CA GLU A 373 2.43 2.17 13.92
C GLU A 373 3.13 3.46 14.38
N GLN A 374 4.31 3.35 14.99
CA GLN A 374 5.04 4.48 15.57
C GLN A 374 5.91 5.29 14.60
N VAL A 375 6.15 4.83 13.36
CA VAL A 375 6.85 5.67 12.37
C VAL A 375 6.09 6.98 12.12
N ALA A 376 6.81 8.09 12.04
CA ALA A 376 6.31 9.40 11.69
C ALA A 376 7.01 9.85 10.40
N PHE A 377 6.24 10.01 9.34
CA PHE A 377 6.67 10.69 8.12
C PHE A 377 6.27 12.15 8.23
N ASN A 378 7.05 13.06 7.66
CA ASN A 378 6.73 14.48 7.62
C ASN A 378 7.34 15.11 6.35
N PRO A 379 6.55 15.68 5.41
CA PRO A 379 7.09 16.32 4.21
C PRO A 379 7.98 17.54 4.50
N ASN A 380 8.00 18.06 5.74
CA ASN A 380 8.96 19.07 6.20
C ASN A 380 10.36 18.49 6.50
N ASN A 381 10.51 17.17 6.55
CA ASN A 381 11.81 16.52 6.67
C ASN A 381 12.49 16.55 5.29
N LEU A 382 13.21 17.64 5.05
CA LEU A 382 13.98 17.90 3.83
C LEU A 382 15.48 17.71 4.12
N VAL A 383 16.24 17.57 3.04
CA VAL A 383 17.71 17.53 3.06
C VAL A 383 18.24 18.51 2.02
N ARG A 384 19.50 18.93 2.17
CA ARG A 384 20.14 19.89 1.26
C ARG A 384 19.92 19.49 -0.20
N GLY A 385 19.54 20.46 -1.03
CA GLY A 385 19.29 20.26 -2.46
C GLY A 385 17.89 19.77 -2.83
N ILE A 386 16.98 19.66 -1.86
CA ILE A 386 15.55 19.45 -2.04
C ILE A 386 14.80 20.52 -1.26
N ASP A 387 13.95 21.27 -1.95
CA ASP A 387 13.15 22.35 -1.37
C ASP A 387 11.69 22.27 -1.85
N VAL A 388 10.82 23.07 -1.25
CA VAL A 388 9.39 23.12 -1.56
C VAL A 388 9.06 24.25 -2.53
N THR A 389 7.83 24.25 -3.03
CA THR A 389 7.27 25.32 -3.87
C THR A 389 6.09 25.98 -3.17
N ASN A 390 5.49 26.98 -3.82
CA ASN A 390 4.32 27.69 -3.32
C ASN A 390 2.98 26.95 -3.53
N ASP A 391 3.01 25.65 -3.84
CA ASP A 391 1.80 24.81 -3.87
C ASP A 391 1.06 24.94 -2.52
N PRO A 392 -0.16 25.53 -2.50
CA PRO A 392 -0.83 25.90 -1.25
C PRO A 392 -1.28 24.68 -0.44
N LEU A 393 -1.46 23.52 -1.07
CA LEU A 393 -1.70 22.28 -0.36
C LEU A 393 -0.42 21.77 0.30
N LEU A 394 0.72 21.78 -0.41
CA LEU A 394 2.01 21.39 0.17
C LEU A 394 2.34 22.25 1.40
N GLN A 395 2.21 23.57 1.28
CA GLN A 395 2.53 24.52 2.36
C GLN A 395 1.77 24.21 3.66
N GLY A 396 0.46 23.93 3.60
CA GLY A 396 -0.30 23.54 4.79
C GLY A 396 0.08 22.17 5.35
N ARG A 397 0.55 21.23 4.51
CA ARG A 397 1.05 19.93 4.97
C ARG A 397 2.34 20.05 5.77
N LEU A 398 3.21 21.02 5.48
CA LEU A 398 4.45 21.24 6.24
C LEU A 398 4.19 21.51 7.73
N PHE A 399 3.07 22.16 8.04
CA PHE A 399 2.60 22.36 9.42
C PHE A 399 2.01 21.08 10.03
N SER A 400 1.02 20.48 9.36
CA SER A 400 0.14 19.47 9.96
C SER A 400 0.87 18.22 10.44
N TYR A 401 1.87 17.76 9.68
CA TYR A 401 2.58 16.51 9.99
C TYR A 401 3.49 16.62 11.21
N LEU A 402 3.98 17.82 11.54
CA LEU A 402 4.72 18.10 12.77
C LEU A 402 3.76 18.10 13.97
N ASP A 403 2.64 18.82 13.84
CA ASP A 403 1.63 19.00 14.90
C ASP A 403 0.96 17.68 15.31
N THR A 404 0.48 16.89 14.34
CA THR A 404 -0.32 15.68 14.64
C THR A 404 0.46 14.62 15.43
N GLN A 405 1.80 14.61 15.38
CA GLN A 405 2.59 13.66 16.16
C GLN A 405 2.57 13.93 17.65
N LEU A 406 2.32 15.18 18.08
CA LEU A 406 2.35 15.56 19.49
C LEU A 406 1.33 14.75 20.30
N SER A 407 0.11 14.62 19.78
CA SER A 407 -0.94 13.81 20.42
C SER A 407 -0.79 12.32 20.08
N ARG A 408 -0.49 11.99 18.82
CA ARG A 408 -0.41 10.60 18.36
C ARG A 408 0.71 9.81 19.03
N LEU A 409 1.89 10.42 19.20
CA LEU A 409 3.10 9.80 19.75
C LEU A 409 3.46 10.35 21.14
N GLY A 410 2.56 11.10 21.76
CA GLY A 410 2.63 11.46 23.18
C GLY A 410 3.61 12.58 23.53
N GLY A 411 4.17 13.31 22.57
CA GLY A 411 4.98 14.51 22.82
C GLY A 411 5.95 14.88 21.70
N PRO A 412 6.84 15.87 21.94
CA PRO A 412 7.76 16.39 20.93
C PRO A 412 8.96 15.46 20.65
N ASN A 413 9.24 14.48 21.50
CA ASN A 413 10.40 13.59 21.38
C ASN A 413 10.13 12.35 20.48
N TRP A 414 9.12 12.40 19.61
CA TRP A 414 8.77 11.29 18.71
C TRP A 414 9.91 10.89 17.76
N THR A 415 10.85 11.81 17.49
CA THR A 415 12.09 11.57 16.71
C THR A 415 13.05 10.61 17.40
N GLN A 416 12.92 10.40 18.72
CA GLN A 416 13.78 9.50 19.49
C GLN A 416 13.25 8.07 19.56
N LEU A 417 12.04 7.81 19.05
CA LEU A 417 11.55 6.44 18.85
C LEU A 417 12.44 5.73 17.83
N PRO A 418 12.85 4.47 18.04
CA PRO A 418 13.89 3.82 17.24
C PRO A 418 13.72 3.94 15.72
N ILE A 419 12.51 3.71 15.19
CA ILE A 419 12.22 3.79 13.75
C ILE A 419 12.30 5.23 13.18
N ASN A 420 12.22 6.26 14.02
CA ASN A 420 12.23 7.67 13.60
C ASN A 420 13.59 8.35 13.77
N ARG A 421 14.56 7.69 14.41
CA ARG A 421 15.87 8.27 14.69
C ARG A 421 16.62 8.57 13.38
N PRO A 422 17.20 9.77 13.23
CA PRO A 422 18.06 10.07 12.08
C PRO A 422 19.30 9.18 12.08
N HIS A 423 19.81 8.82 10.90
CA HIS A 423 21.10 8.15 10.75
C HIS A 423 22.24 9.16 10.52
N ALA A 424 22.06 10.37 11.06
CA ALA A 424 23.00 11.48 11.01
C ALA A 424 23.08 12.13 12.40
N PRO A 425 24.24 12.70 12.79
CA PRO A 425 24.40 13.36 14.09
C PRO A 425 23.37 14.45 14.36
N VAL A 426 22.67 14.35 15.50
CA VAL A 426 21.75 15.38 16.00
C VAL A 426 22.41 16.15 17.13
N ASN A 427 22.73 17.41 16.88
CA ASN A 427 23.29 18.34 17.86
C ASN A 427 22.41 19.59 17.92
N ASP A 428 21.25 19.48 18.56
CA ASP A 428 20.30 20.57 18.70
C ASP A 428 20.32 21.20 20.10
N MET A 429 19.50 22.25 20.28
CA MET A 429 19.29 22.95 21.54
C MET A 429 17.89 22.71 22.14
N LEU A 430 17.17 21.68 21.69
CA LEU A 430 15.85 21.30 22.20
C LEU A 430 16.00 20.45 23.47
N ARG A 431 15.20 20.71 24.51
CA ARG A 431 15.31 20.02 25.82
C ARG A 431 13.95 19.59 26.36
N ASP A 432 13.99 18.73 27.36
CA ASP A 432 12.84 18.21 28.10
C ASP A 432 11.81 17.47 27.22
N GLY A 433 10.52 17.70 27.45
CA GLY A 433 9.42 17.00 26.75
C GLY A 433 9.14 15.60 27.29
N MET A 434 7.95 15.08 26.96
CA MET A 434 7.53 13.73 27.36
C MET A 434 8.45 12.66 26.76
N HIS A 435 8.77 11.62 27.54
CA HIS A 435 9.64 10.50 27.13
C HIS A 435 11.00 10.91 26.54
N GLN A 436 11.64 11.94 27.11
CA GLN A 436 13.03 12.28 26.78
C GLN A 436 13.96 11.08 27.05
N THR A 437 14.59 10.54 26.00
CA THR A 437 15.53 9.41 26.12
C THR A 437 16.98 9.82 25.85
N ALA A 438 17.19 10.88 25.07
CA ALA A 438 18.49 11.52 24.92
C ALA A 438 18.90 12.18 26.25
N VAL A 439 20.10 11.87 26.74
CA VAL A 439 20.71 12.55 27.89
C VAL A 439 21.67 13.61 27.37
N HIS A 440 21.13 14.80 27.08
CA HIS A 440 21.92 15.94 26.64
C HIS A 440 22.84 16.43 27.77
N SER A 441 24.15 16.54 27.49
CA SER A 441 25.14 17.15 28.39
C SER A 441 25.37 18.62 28.03
N GLY A 442 25.98 19.38 28.96
CA GLY A 442 26.21 20.82 28.81
C GLY A 442 25.27 21.65 29.69
N VAL A 443 25.57 22.94 29.83
CA VAL A 443 24.83 23.87 30.71
C VAL A 443 24.09 24.99 29.96
N ALA A 444 24.28 25.12 28.65
CA ALA A 444 23.73 26.20 27.84
C ALA A 444 22.96 25.70 26.60
N PRO A 445 21.66 25.35 26.75
CA PRO A 445 20.79 24.96 25.64
C PRO A 445 20.27 26.19 24.88
N TYR A 446 21.16 27.12 24.51
CA TYR A 446 20.82 28.34 23.77
C TYR A 446 22.03 28.86 22.99
N HIS A 447 21.78 29.66 21.95
CA HIS A 447 22.80 30.29 21.13
C HIS A 447 22.55 31.81 21.02
N PRO A 448 23.59 32.67 21.09
CA PRO A 448 24.97 32.32 21.41
C PRO A 448 25.15 32.00 22.91
N ASN A 449 26.16 31.20 23.26
CA ASN A 449 26.53 30.93 24.64
C ASN A 449 28.06 30.88 24.82
N SER A 450 28.56 31.19 26.02
CA SER A 450 29.99 31.05 26.35
C SER A 450 30.27 29.87 27.29
N LEU A 451 29.25 29.36 27.98
CA LEU A 451 29.42 28.33 29.00
C LEU A 451 29.74 26.94 28.41
N ASP A 452 29.24 26.64 27.21
CA ASP A 452 29.56 25.41 26.46
C ASP A 452 30.44 25.70 25.22
N GLY A 453 31.20 26.80 25.27
CA GLY A 453 32.07 27.20 24.17
C GLY A 453 31.32 27.53 22.87
N ASN A 454 30.06 27.96 22.97
CA ASN A 454 29.15 28.28 21.87
C ASN A 454 28.74 27.09 21.00
N ASN A 455 28.99 25.85 21.45
CA ASN A 455 28.52 24.66 20.75
C ASN A 455 27.02 24.40 21.00
N PRO A 456 26.35 23.69 20.08
CA PRO A 456 26.76 23.45 18.69
C PRO A 456 26.77 24.74 17.84
N PHE A 457 27.69 24.83 16.88
CA PHE A 457 27.80 25.97 15.96
C PHE A 457 26.87 25.79 14.74
N PRO A 458 26.36 26.88 14.16
CA PRO A 458 25.80 26.84 12.80
C PRO A 458 26.83 26.31 11.80
N ALA A 459 26.36 25.53 10.82
CA ALA A 459 27.20 25.01 9.74
C ALA A 459 27.53 26.09 8.70
N ASP A 460 28.75 26.04 8.15
CA ASP A 460 29.21 26.85 7.02
C ASP A 460 29.23 26.01 5.72
N GLU A 461 29.43 26.64 4.55
CA GLU A 461 29.38 25.96 3.24
C GLU A 461 30.19 24.65 3.15
N PRO A 462 31.44 24.54 3.65
CA PRO A 462 32.19 23.28 3.68
C PRO A 462 31.48 22.14 4.44
N ALA A 463 30.66 22.47 5.44
CA ALA A 463 29.85 21.53 6.21
C ALA A 463 28.49 21.21 5.56
N ARG A 464 28.22 21.72 4.34
CA ARG A 464 27.03 21.45 3.53
C ARG A 464 25.70 21.69 4.27
N PRO A 465 25.42 22.92 4.75
CA PRO A 465 24.17 23.23 5.44
C PRO A 465 22.97 23.03 4.51
N PHE A 466 21.80 22.80 5.08
CA PHE A 466 20.55 23.04 4.35
C PHE A 466 20.49 24.54 4.01
N ILE A 467 20.23 24.85 2.75
CA ILE A 467 20.12 26.23 2.26
C ILE A 467 18.71 26.36 1.68
N ASP A 468 17.88 27.19 2.32
CA ASP A 468 16.62 27.61 1.74
C ASP A 468 16.89 28.29 0.40
N HIS A 469 16.24 27.86 -0.67
CA HIS A 469 16.38 28.53 -1.95
C HIS A 469 15.83 29.96 -1.83
N PRO A 470 16.62 31.01 -2.16
CA PRO A 470 16.18 32.40 -2.05
C PRO A 470 15.24 32.76 -3.20
N ASP A 471 14.05 32.14 -3.22
CA ASP A 471 13.02 32.33 -4.23
C ASP A 471 12.47 33.77 -4.18
N PRO A 472 12.53 34.54 -5.27
CA PRO A 472 11.93 35.87 -5.31
C PRO A 472 10.42 35.80 -5.10
N VAL A 473 9.92 36.49 -4.07
CA VAL A 473 8.48 36.66 -3.88
C VAL A 473 8.03 37.87 -4.71
N ALA A 474 7.19 37.64 -5.72
CA ALA A 474 6.63 38.69 -6.55
C ALA A 474 5.87 39.75 -5.73
N GLU A 475 5.93 41.02 -6.15
CA GLU A 475 5.18 42.11 -5.51
C GLU A 475 3.68 41.81 -5.54
N SER A 476 3.07 41.69 -4.36
CA SER A 476 1.71 41.20 -4.19
C SER A 476 1.05 41.75 -2.92
N VAL A 477 -0.24 41.43 -2.71
CA VAL A 477 -1.00 41.80 -1.51
C VAL A 477 -1.36 40.57 -0.70
N LYS A 478 -1.47 40.71 0.62
CA LYS A 478 -1.95 39.63 1.50
C LYS A 478 -3.45 39.43 1.27
N GLU A 479 -3.82 38.32 0.65
CA GLU A 479 -5.22 38.01 0.34
C GLU A 479 -5.56 36.52 0.55
N ARG A 480 -6.83 36.19 0.32
CA ARG A 480 -7.35 34.82 0.30
C ARG A 480 -8.05 34.61 -1.03
N GLY A 481 -7.37 33.96 -1.98
CA GLY A 481 -7.89 33.65 -3.30
C GLY A 481 -6.92 32.74 -4.05
N ASN A 482 -7.47 31.84 -4.88
CA ASN A 482 -6.67 31.05 -5.81
C ASN A 482 -6.44 31.86 -7.10
N PRO A 483 -5.33 31.63 -7.81
CA PRO A 483 -5.14 32.24 -9.12
C PRO A 483 -6.16 31.70 -10.13
N VAL A 484 -6.48 32.48 -11.17
CA VAL A 484 -7.41 32.06 -12.25
C VAL A 484 -6.91 30.81 -12.96
N THR A 485 -5.60 30.55 -12.97
CA THR A 485 -4.98 29.35 -13.53
C THR A 485 -5.48 28.05 -12.90
N PHE A 486 -6.02 28.12 -11.68
CA PHE A 486 -6.55 26.96 -10.96
C PHE A 486 -8.02 26.66 -11.32
N GLU A 487 -8.75 27.55 -12.02
CA GLU A 487 -10.19 27.42 -12.28
C GLU A 487 -10.56 26.30 -13.30
N ASP A 488 -9.58 25.74 -14.01
CA ASP A 488 -9.84 24.61 -14.92
C ASP A 488 -9.94 23.29 -14.16
N HIS A 489 -11.17 22.81 -13.98
CA HIS A 489 -11.45 21.59 -13.22
C HIS A 489 -11.79 20.36 -14.09
N TYR A 490 -11.95 20.55 -15.41
CA TYR A 490 -12.54 19.53 -16.28
C TYR A 490 -11.62 19.06 -17.40
N THR A 491 -10.68 19.88 -17.89
CA THR A 491 -9.84 19.50 -19.04
C THR A 491 -9.00 18.26 -18.73
N GLN A 492 -8.28 18.23 -17.60
CA GLN A 492 -7.46 17.07 -17.27
C GLN A 492 -8.29 15.86 -16.81
N THR A 493 -9.43 16.08 -16.16
CA THR A 493 -10.40 15.02 -15.85
C THR A 493 -10.89 14.32 -17.14
N ARG A 494 -11.18 15.11 -18.18
CA ARG A 494 -11.54 14.60 -19.51
C ARG A 494 -10.34 13.94 -20.21
N LEU A 495 -9.13 14.49 -20.08
CA LEU A 495 -7.91 13.86 -20.58
C LEU A 495 -7.74 12.44 -20.03
N PHE A 496 -7.86 12.28 -18.70
CA PHE A 496 -7.81 10.97 -18.05
C PHE A 496 -8.85 10.02 -18.64
N TRP A 497 -10.13 10.44 -18.68
CA TRP A 497 -11.22 9.65 -19.26
C TRP A 497 -10.94 9.19 -20.70
N LEU A 498 -10.49 10.10 -21.56
CA LEU A 498 -10.20 9.81 -22.96
C LEU A 498 -8.99 8.88 -23.14
N SER A 499 -8.14 8.76 -22.12
CA SER A 499 -6.94 7.92 -22.13
C SER A 499 -7.22 6.47 -21.73
N MET A 500 -8.39 6.19 -21.17
CA MET A 500 -8.78 4.85 -20.75
C MET A 500 -9.13 3.95 -21.94
N SER A 501 -8.77 2.67 -21.82
CA SER A 501 -9.32 1.63 -22.68
C SER A 501 -10.83 1.50 -22.49
N ASP A 502 -11.52 0.86 -23.44
CA ASP A 502 -12.98 0.73 -23.35
C ASP A 502 -13.41 -0.11 -22.13
N VAL A 503 -12.60 -1.09 -21.72
CA VAL A 503 -12.83 -1.86 -20.48
C VAL A 503 -12.75 -0.95 -19.25
N GLU A 504 -11.70 -0.14 -19.15
CA GLU A 504 -11.52 0.78 -18.03
C GLU A 504 -12.63 1.86 -17.98
N LYS A 505 -13.07 2.35 -19.14
CA LYS A 505 -14.22 3.27 -19.24
C LYS A 505 -15.49 2.65 -18.66
N GLU A 506 -15.75 1.39 -18.95
CA GLU A 506 -16.91 0.68 -18.40
C GLU A 506 -16.77 0.49 -16.89
N HIS A 507 -15.60 0.15 -16.38
CA HIS A 507 -15.37 0.03 -14.94
C HIS A 507 -15.56 1.37 -14.22
N ILE A 508 -15.07 2.48 -14.78
CA ILE A 508 -15.29 3.83 -14.24
C ILE A 508 -16.78 4.16 -14.19
N ALA A 509 -17.50 3.95 -15.30
CA ALA A 509 -18.93 4.22 -15.36
C ALA A 509 -19.72 3.35 -14.35
N GLN A 510 -19.34 2.08 -14.20
CA GLN A 510 -19.93 1.19 -13.19
C GLN A 510 -19.61 1.64 -11.77
N ALA A 511 -18.40 2.12 -11.48
CA ALA A 511 -18.01 2.63 -10.18
C ALA A 511 -18.83 3.87 -9.78
N TYR A 512 -18.93 4.87 -10.67
CA TYR A 512 -19.81 6.04 -10.44
C TYR A 512 -21.27 5.61 -10.22
N THR A 513 -21.78 4.69 -11.04
CA THR A 513 -23.15 4.18 -10.89
C THR A 513 -23.35 3.49 -9.54
N PHE A 514 -22.39 2.65 -9.12
CA PHE A 514 -22.43 1.95 -7.85
C PHE A 514 -22.41 2.92 -6.67
N GLU A 515 -21.48 3.87 -6.66
CA GLU A 515 -21.32 4.79 -5.54
C GLU A 515 -22.49 5.77 -5.42
N LEU A 516 -22.85 6.46 -6.51
CA LEU A 516 -24.01 7.38 -6.52
C LEU A 516 -25.33 6.64 -6.30
N GLY A 517 -25.42 5.36 -6.67
CA GLY A 517 -26.55 4.50 -6.37
C GLY A 517 -26.76 4.23 -4.87
N LYS A 518 -25.71 4.43 -4.05
CA LYS A 518 -25.77 4.33 -2.59
C LYS A 518 -26.13 5.65 -1.90
N CYS A 519 -26.01 6.78 -2.58
CA CYS A 519 -26.49 8.06 -2.05
C CYS A 519 -28.01 8.06 -1.94
N TRP A 520 -28.54 8.68 -0.89
CA TRP A 520 -29.97 8.86 -0.70
C TRP A 520 -30.49 10.08 -1.47
N GLU A 521 -29.82 11.23 -1.34
CA GLU A 521 -30.26 12.52 -1.82
C GLU A 521 -30.17 12.63 -3.35
N GLN A 522 -31.33 12.84 -3.99
CA GLN A 522 -31.41 12.97 -5.45
C GLN A 522 -30.63 14.19 -5.96
N ALA A 523 -30.66 15.31 -5.23
CA ALA A 523 -29.96 16.53 -5.61
C ALA A 523 -28.43 16.34 -5.68
N VAL A 524 -27.86 15.45 -4.86
CA VAL A 524 -26.42 15.08 -4.93
C VAL A 524 -26.14 14.35 -6.24
N LYS A 525 -26.97 13.36 -6.58
CA LYS A 525 -26.85 12.59 -7.84
C LYS A 525 -26.95 13.48 -9.07
N GLU A 526 -27.95 14.36 -9.12
CA GLU A 526 -28.17 15.28 -10.24
C GLU A 526 -27.01 16.27 -10.43
N ARG A 527 -26.48 16.83 -9.34
CA ARG A 527 -25.31 17.71 -9.39
C ARG A 527 -24.07 16.96 -9.87
N GLN A 528 -23.83 15.75 -9.40
CA GLN A 528 -22.70 14.96 -9.89
C GLN A 528 -22.89 14.55 -11.36
N LEU A 529 -24.10 14.26 -11.82
CA LEU A 529 -24.37 14.05 -13.25
C LEU A 529 -24.07 15.30 -14.08
N GLN A 530 -24.32 16.51 -13.56
CA GLN A 530 -23.93 17.74 -14.24
C GLN A 530 -22.39 17.87 -14.35
N ALA A 531 -21.64 17.51 -13.30
CA ALA A 531 -20.19 17.47 -13.35
C ALA A 531 -19.68 16.42 -14.35
N LEU A 532 -20.30 15.23 -14.40
CA LEU A 532 -19.98 14.20 -15.40
C LEU A 532 -20.29 14.66 -16.82
N ALA A 533 -21.40 15.36 -17.06
CA ALA A 533 -21.71 15.94 -18.37
C ALA A 533 -20.63 16.95 -18.79
N ASN A 534 -20.12 17.73 -17.83
CA ASN A 534 -18.99 18.64 -18.05
C ASN A 534 -17.65 17.92 -18.26
N ILE A 535 -17.53 16.64 -17.94
CA ILE A 535 -16.35 15.82 -18.26
C ILE A 535 -16.52 15.13 -19.60
N ASP A 536 -17.57 14.32 -19.77
CA ASP A 536 -17.91 13.61 -21.00
C ASP A 536 -19.39 13.19 -21.05
N GLU A 537 -20.06 13.51 -22.17
CA GLU A 537 -21.49 13.25 -22.35
C GLU A 537 -21.84 11.76 -22.35
N LYS A 538 -20.96 10.89 -22.89
CA LYS A 538 -21.23 9.44 -22.93
C LYS A 538 -21.09 8.81 -21.56
N LEU A 539 -20.05 9.18 -20.81
CA LEU A 539 -19.89 8.78 -19.41
C LEU A 539 -21.13 9.18 -18.60
N CYS A 540 -21.53 10.45 -18.71
CA CYS A 540 -22.72 10.95 -18.04
C CYS A 540 -23.99 10.16 -18.42
N ALA A 541 -24.19 9.89 -19.73
CA ALA A 541 -25.37 9.17 -20.20
C ALA A 541 -25.46 7.75 -19.63
N VAL A 542 -24.34 7.02 -19.59
CA VAL A 542 -24.30 5.66 -19.04
C VAL A 542 -24.56 5.66 -17.53
N VAL A 543 -23.95 6.59 -16.78
CA VAL A 543 -24.18 6.70 -15.33
C VAL A 543 -25.62 7.12 -15.03
N ALA A 544 -26.16 8.11 -15.76
CA ALA A 544 -27.54 8.56 -15.61
C ALA A 544 -28.54 7.42 -15.86
N GLN A 545 -28.30 6.61 -16.91
CA GLN A 545 -29.09 5.42 -17.20
C GLN A 545 -29.05 4.43 -16.02
N GLY A 546 -27.87 4.17 -15.46
CA GLY A 546 -27.69 3.27 -14.31
C GLY A 546 -28.39 3.76 -13.03
N LEU A 547 -28.53 5.09 -12.87
CA LEU A 547 -29.25 5.71 -11.76
C LEU A 547 -30.76 5.89 -12.02
N GLY A 548 -31.23 5.63 -13.24
CA GLY A 548 -32.62 5.88 -13.64
C GLY A 548 -32.96 7.38 -13.72
N LEU A 549 -31.99 8.24 -14.02
CA LEU A 549 -32.12 9.69 -14.08
C LEU A 549 -31.87 10.22 -15.50
N PRO A 550 -32.41 11.40 -15.87
CA PRO A 550 -32.07 12.04 -17.14
C PRO A 550 -30.61 12.55 -17.13
N ALA A 551 -29.91 12.42 -18.26
CA ALA A 551 -28.60 13.02 -18.43
C ALA A 551 -28.75 14.54 -18.71
N PRO A 552 -28.12 15.43 -17.90
CA PRO A 552 -28.11 16.86 -18.18
C PRO A 552 -27.24 17.19 -19.39
N LYS A 553 -27.40 18.42 -19.91
CA LYS A 553 -26.53 18.95 -20.98
C LYS A 553 -25.23 19.50 -20.39
N PRO A 554 -24.09 19.39 -21.08
CA PRO A 554 -22.85 20.03 -20.64
C PRO A 554 -23.00 21.55 -20.62
N THR A 555 -22.44 22.18 -19.58
CA THR A 555 -22.29 23.64 -19.47
C THR A 555 -20.87 24.10 -19.78
N VAL A 556 -19.90 23.17 -19.76
CA VAL A 556 -18.50 23.40 -20.14
C VAL A 556 -18.25 22.90 -21.56
N LYS A 557 -17.52 23.68 -22.36
CA LYS A 557 -17.08 23.28 -23.70
C LYS A 557 -15.59 22.99 -23.70
N HIS A 558 -15.23 21.82 -24.18
CA HIS A 558 -13.83 21.41 -24.32
C HIS A 558 -13.28 21.76 -25.69
N GLY A 559 -12.02 22.19 -25.72
CA GLY A 559 -11.22 22.16 -26.94
C GLY A 559 -10.83 20.73 -27.34
N ARG A 560 -9.90 20.61 -28.30
CA ARG A 560 -9.30 19.31 -28.62
C ARG A 560 -8.35 18.91 -27.50
N ILE A 561 -8.65 17.81 -26.81
CA ILE A 561 -7.81 17.23 -25.76
C ILE A 561 -7.09 16.01 -26.32
N LYS A 562 -5.77 15.95 -26.12
CA LYS A 562 -4.94 14.81 -26.51
C LYS A 562 -4.92 13.78 -25.36
N PRO A 563 -5.32 12.53 -25.58
CA PRO A 563 -5.17 11.47 -24.58
C PRO A 563 -3.70 11.18 -24.26
N SER A 564 -3.44 10.64 -23.08
CA SER A 564 -2.14 10.18 -22.57
C SER A 564 -2.21 8.66 -22.30
N PRO A 565 -1.77 7.82 -23.27
CA PRO A 565 -1.79 6.36 -23.11
C PRO A 565 -1.07 5.85 -21.86
N ALA A 566 -0.11 6.61 -21.31
CA ALA A 566 0.59 6.27 -20.07
C ALA A 566 -0.33 6.12 -18.85
N LEU A 567 -1.54 6.69 -18.88
CA LEU A 567 -2.48 6.65 -17.76
C LEU A 567 -3.23 5.31 -17.64
N SER A 568 -3.41 4.59 -18.76
CA SER A 568 -4.14 3.32 -18.83
C SER A 568 -3.32 2.16 -18.26
N GLN A 569 -3.99 1.24 -17.56
CA GLN A 569 -3.42 0.01 -17.00
C GLN A 569 -3.60 -1.20 -17.93
N VAL A 570 -4.56 -1.15 -18.87
CA VAL A 570 -4.96 -2.28 -19.71
C VAL A 570 -4.23 -2.24 -21.06
N GLY A 571 -3.73 -3.40 -21.50
CA GLY A 571 -3.04 -3.56 -22.79
C GLY A 571 -1.54 -3.84 -22.69
N GLY A 572 -0.97 -3.74 -21.49
CA GLY A 572 0.42 -4.12 -21.20
C GLY A 572 0.63 -5.61 -20.91
N GLN A 573 1.91 -6.01 -20.83
CA GLN A 573 2.34 -7.30 -20.30
C GLN A 573 3.37 -7.08 -19.19
N TRP A 574 3.26 -7.85 -18.10
CA TRP A 574 4.01 -7.59 -16.87
C TRP A 574 4.75 -8.84 -16.35
N PRO A 575 5.84 -8.67 -15.58
CA PRO A 575 6.48 -9.75 -14.83
C PRO A 575 5.50 -10.44 -13.87
N LEU A 576 5.76 -11.70 -13.55
CA LEU A 576 4.88 -12.53 -12.71
C LEU A 576 5.47 -12.81 -11.32
N ASP A 577 6.60 -12.21 -10.99
CA ASP A 577 7.32 -12.45 -9.74
C ASP A 577 6.41 -12.26 -8.51
N GLY A 578 6.25 -13.32 -7.73
CA GLY A 578 5.42 -13.35 -6.54
C GLY A 578 3.90 -13.33 -6.81
N ARG A 579 3.43 -13.59 -8.02
CA ARG A 579 2.01 -13.89 -8.29
C ARG A 579 1.63 -15.23 -7.64
N GLN A 580 0.41 -15.34 -7.15
CA GLN A 580 -0.08 -16.51 -6.43
C GLN A 580 -0.91 -17.41 -7.35
N VAL A 581 -0.56 -18.69 -7.44
CA VAL A 581 -1.25 -19.67 -8.29
C VAL A 581 -1.83 -20.78 -7.41
N GLY A 582 -3.15 -20.90 -7.41
CA GLY A 582 -3.86 -21.98 -6.71
C GLY A 582 -3.80 -23.28 -7.51
N ILE A 583 -3.47 -24.41 -6.86
CA ILE A 583 -3.44 -25.73 -7.49
C ILE A 583 -4.48 -26.61 -6.79
N VAL A 584 -5.64 -26.81 -7.41
CA VAL A 584 -6.70 -27.67 -6.88
C VAL A 584 -6.41 -29.13 -7.21
N VAL A 585 -6.36 -30.00 -6.20
CA VAL A 585 -5.99 -31.41 -6.34
C VAL A 585 -7.05 -32.34 -5.76
N ASP A 586 -7.12 -33.56 -6.29
CA ASP A 586 -7.94 -34.66 -5.74
C ASP A 586 -7.53 -35.03 -4.29
N PRO A 587 -8.35 -35.80 -3.55
CA PRO A 587 -7.96 -36.32 -2.23
C PRO A 587 -6.71 -37.21 -2.23
N ASP A 588 -6.45 -37.95 -3.32
CA ASP A 588 -5.29 -38.84 -3.47
C ASP A 588 -4.61 -38.55 -4.83
N PRO A 589 -3.95 -37.39 -5.00
CA PRO A 589 -3.31 -37.03 -6.26
C PRO A 589 -1.98 -37.78 -6.42
N ASP A 590 -1.50 -37.90 -7.66
CA ASP A 590 -0.13 -38.35 -7.90
C ASP A 590 0.86 -37.30 -7.39
N GLU A 591 1.67 -37.66 -6.41
CA GLU A 591 2.59 -36.74 -5.75
C GLU A 591 3.75 -36.28 -6.64
N ASN A 592 4.20 -37.11 -7.57
CA ASN A 592 5.30 -36.72 -8.46
C ASN A 592 4.80 -35.71 -9.48
N ASP A 593 3.60 -35.92 -10.02
CA ASP A 593 2.94 -34.96 -10.91
C ASP A 593 2.66 -33.63 -10.17
N LEU A 594 2.14 -33.71 -8.94
CA LEU A 594 1.88 -32.51 -8.13
C LEU A 594 3.17 -31.74 -7.82
N LEU A 595 4.23 -32.44 -7.40
CA LEU A 595 5.52 -31.81 -7.11
C LEU A 595 6.10 -31.14 -8.36
N ALA A 596 5.99 -31.77 -9.53
CA ALA A 596 6.44 -31.17 -10.79
C ALA A 596 5.71 -29.87 -11.12
N VAL A 597 4.39 -29.79 -10.90
CA VAL A 597 3.60 -28.56 -11.10
C VAL A 597 4.00 -27.48 -10.10
N VAL A 598 4.13 -27.84 -8.82
CA VAL A 598 4.58 -26.92 -7.76
C VAL A 598 5.94 -26.34 -8.10
N SER A 599 6.92 -27.17 -8.45
CA SER A 599 8.26 -26.73 -8.86
C SER A 599 8.22 -25.85 -10.09
N ALA A 600 7.46 -26.20 -11.13
CA ALA A 600 7.37 -25.41 -12.36
C ALA A 600 6.85 -23.97 -12.11
N ILE A 601 5.90 -23.81 -11.18
CA ILE A 601 5.36 -22.49 -10.81
C ILE A 601 6.38 -21.71 -9.98
N ASP A 602 7.06 -22.34 -9.03
CA ASP A 602 8.10 -21.69 -8.22
C ASP A 602 9.31 -21.26 -9.07
N ASP A 603 9.76 -22.13 -9.98
CA ASP A 603 10.84 -21.87 -10.94
C ASP A 603 10.49 -20.72 -11.90
N ALA A 604 9.21 -20.55 -12.22
CA ALA A 604 8.69 -19.40 -12.98
C ALA A 604 8.59 -18.10 -12.15
N GLY A 605 9.05 -18.11 -10.90
CA GLY A 605 9.07 -16.94 -10.02
C GLY A 605 7.76 -16.68 -9.27
N MET A 606 6.76 -17.55 -9.39
CA MET A 606 5.45 -17.42 -8.75
C MET A 606 5.37 -18.23 -7.45
N VAL A 607 4.27 -18.08 -6.70
CA VAL A 607 4.02 -18.78 -5.44
C VAL A 607 2.93 -19.84 -5.64
N PRO A 608 3.27 -21.14 -5.65
CA PRO A 608 2.30 -22.22 -5.75
C PRO A 608 1.59 -22.46 -4.41
N LEU A 609 0.25 -22.45 -4.42
CA LEU A 609 -0.58 -22.74 -3.25
C LEU A 609 -1.49 -23.93 -3.53
N VAL A 610 -1.15 -25.09 -2.98
CA VAL A 610 -1.94 -26.32 -3.09
C VAL A 610 -3.25 -26.23 -2.29
N ILE A 611 -4.36 -26.54 -2.97
CA ILE A 611 -5.73 -26.52 -2.45
C ILE A 611 -6.27 -27.95 -2.48
N ALA A 612 -6.54 -28.52 -1.31
CA ALA A 612 -6.96 -29.92 -1.17
C ALA A 612 -8.26 -30.07 -0.36
N PRO A 613 -8.85 -31.27 -0.26
CA PRO A 613 -10.02 -31.49 0.60
C PRO A 613 -9.79 -31.17 2.09
N HIS A 614 -8.58 -31.41 2.60
CA HIS A 614 -8.21 -31.21 4.00
C HIS A 614 -6.80 -30.61 4.12
N GLY A 615 -6.49 -30.04 5.28
CA GLY A 615 -5.14 -29.57 5.60
C GLY A 615 -4.16 -30.73 5.81
N GLY A 616 -2.87 -30.41 5.87
CA GLY A 616 -1.80 -31.37 6.12
C GLY A 616 -1.23 -32.01 4.84
N PRO A 617 -0.53 -33.15 4.96
CA PRO A 617 0.07 -33.82 3.82
C PRO A 617 -0.97 -34.26 2.78
N VAL A 618 -0.60 -34.14 1.51
CA VAL A 618 -1.41 -34.50 0.35
C VAL A 618 -0.78 -35.71 -0.35
N GLY A 619 -1.61 -36.66 -0.78
CA GLY A 619 -1.15 -37.95 -1.32
C GLY A 619 -0.70 -38.93 -0.22
N ARG A 620 -0.16 -40.08 -0.63
CA ARG A 620 0.19 -41.19 0.28
C ARG A 620 1.57 -41.10 0.92
N GLY A 621 2.51 -40.44 0.27
CA GLY A 621 3.88 -40.20 0.70
C GLY A 621 4.09 -38.89 1.48
N GLY A 622 3.14 -37.95 1.40
CA GLY A 622 3.11 -36.74 2.21
C GLY A 622 4.22 -35.72 1.92
N LYS A 623 4.76 -35.72 0.69
CA LYS A 623 5.83 -34.81 0.26
C LYS A 623 5.39 -33.35 0.10
N VAL A 624 4.10 -33.14 -0.18
CA VAL A 624 3.49 -31.82 -0.38
C VAL A 624 2.39 -31.64 0.64
N VAL A 625 2.26 -30.43 1.19
CA VAL A 625 1.19 -30.10 2.14
C VAL A 625 0.17 -29.18 1.48
N ALA A 626 -1.09 -29.35 1.88
CA ALA A 626 -2.17 -28.45 1.51
C ALA A 626 -1.98 -27.11 2.23
N HIS A 627 -1.95 -26.03 1.47
CA HIS A 627 -1.87 -24.67 1.99
C HIS A 627 -3.26 -24.09 2.26
N ARG A 628 -4.26 -24.55 1.50
CA ARG A 628 -5.67 -24.25 1.68
C ARG A 628 -6.49 -25.52 1.56
N THR A 629 -7.69 -25.49 2.13
CA THR A 629 -8.70 -26.49 1.85
C THR A 629 -9.67 -25.97 0.80
N TYR A 630 -10.48 -26.84 0.21
CA TYR A 630 -11.61 -26.42 -0.63
C TYR A 630 -12.53 -25.43 0.08
N LEU A 631 -12.67 -25.54 1.41
CA LEU A 631 -13.48 -24.64 2.22
C LEU A 631 -12.82 -23.28 2.45
N THR A 632 -11.50 -23.24 2.64
CA THR A 632 -10.80 -22.01 3.02
C THR A 632 -10.30 -21.20 1.83
N ALA A 633 -10.09 -21.82 0.67
CA ALA A 633 -9.62 -21.14 -0.52
C ALA A 633 -10.68 -20.22 -1.12
N ARG A 634 -10.34 -18.97 -1.37
CA ARG A 634 -11.17 -18.03 -2.16
C ARG A 634 -10.39 -17.39 -3.29
N SER A 635 -11.12 -17.02 -4.33
CA SER A 635 -10.54 -16.47 -5.57
C SER A 635 -9.60 -15.28 -5.34
N VAL A 636 -9.87 -14.46 -4.33
CA VAL A 636 -9.11 -13.25 -3.97
C VAL A 636 -7.66 -13.51 -3.57
N GLU A 637 -7.33 -14.75 -3.19
CA GLU A 637 -5.97 -15.17 -2.82
C GLU A 637 -5.11 -15.57 -4.04
N PHE A 638 -5.69 -15.62 -5.23
CA PHE A 638 -5.01 -16.18 -6.41
C PHE A 638 -5.11 -15.26 -7.62
N ASP A 639 -4.04 -15.22 -8.40
CA ASP A 639 -3.99 -14.59 -9.72
C ASP A 639 -4.44 -15.56 -10.83
N SER A 640 -4.28 -16.86 -10.59
CA SER A 640 -4.75 -17.94 -11.46
C SER A 640 -5.02 -19.22 -10.66
N VAL A 641 -5.85 -20.10 -11.21
CA VAL A 641 -6.12 -21.42 -10.63
C VAL A 641 -5.90 -22.53 -11.66
N LEU A 642 -5.14 -23.53 -11.28
CA LEU A 642 -4.94 -24.79 -11.99
C LEU A 642 -5.75 -25.90 -11.33
N VAL A 643 -6.41 -26.74 -12.11
CA VAL A 643 -7.17 -27.90 -11.64
C VAL A 643 -6.48 -29.18 -12.07
N ALA A 644 -5.77 -29.80 -11.13
CA ALA A 644 -4.94 -31.00 -11.27
C ALA A 644 -5.71 -32.29 -10.92
N GLY A 645 -7.04 -32.27 -10.94
CA GLY A 645 -7.88 -33.35 -10.44
C GLY A 645 -9.25 -33.43 -11.11
N ALA A 646 -9.95 -34.54 -10.90
CA ALA A 646 -11.38 -34.64 -11.21
C ALA A 646 -12.26 -33.93 -10.15
N VAL A 647 -11.67 -33.67 -8.97
CA VAL A 647 -12.19 -32.96 -7.80
C VAL A 647 -13.60 -33.38 -7.41
N PRO A 648 -13.85 -34.70 -7.21
CA PRO A 648 -15.15 -35.15 -6.74
C PRO A 648 -15.48 -34.52 -5.37
N PRO A 649 -16.77 -34.40 -5.02
CA PRO A 649 -17.17 -33.95 -3.69
C PRO A 649 -16.41 -34.71 -2.61
N ALA A 650 -15.69 -33.96 -1.77
CA ALA A 650 -14.89 -34.56 -0.72
C ALA A 650 -15.78 -35.23 0.34
N PRO A 651 -15.23 -36.15 1.17
CA PRO A 651 -16.03 -36.87 2.18
C PRO A 651 -16.74 -35.97 3.20
N ASP A 652 -16.26 -34.74 3.39
CA ASP A 652 -16.84 -33.72 4.26
C ASP A 652 -17.88 -32.82 3.57
N ALA A 653 -18.05 -32.93 2.25
CA ALA A 653 -19.09 -32.20 1.52
C ALA A 653 -20.48 -32.66 1.99
N ARG A 654 -21.35 -31.70 2.30
CA ARG A 654 -22.71 -31.92 2.81
C ARG A 654 -23.66 -31.01 2.07
N GLN A 655 -24.65 -31.61 1.39
CA GLN A 655 -25.62 -30.88 0.57
C GLN A 655 -26.27 -29.69 1.32
N GLY A 656 -26.64 -29.84 2.59
CA GLY A 656 -27.25 -28.74 3.35
C GLY A 656 -26.33 -27.54 3.63
N LEU A 657 -25.02 -27.78 3.81
CA LEU A 657 -24.03 -26.72 4.04
C LEU A 657 -23.58 -26.10 2.71
N ASP A 658 -23.31 -26.96 1.73
CA ASP A 658 -22.64 -26.58 0.49
C ASP A 658 -23.60 -26.20 -0.64
N ALA A 659 -24.92 -26.39 -0.48
CA ALA A 659 -25.91 -25.92 -1.48
C ALA A 659 -25.80 -24.41 -1.77
N LYS A 660 -25.31 -23.62 -0.80
CA LYS A 660 -25.09 -22.17 -0.97
C LYS A 660 -23.90 -21.83 -1.87
N ALA A 661 -23.04 -22.80 -2.18
CA ALA A 661 -21.95 -22.64 -3.13
C ALA A 661 -22.44 -22.56 -4.60
N GLY A 662 -23.76 -22.68 -4.84
CA GLY A 662 -24.38 -22.45 -6.14
C GLY A 662 -24.26 -23.61 -7.13
N ALA A 663 -23.60 -24.70 -6.76
CA ALA A 663 -23.45 -25.88 -7.60
C ALA A 663 -24.82 -26.59 -7.79
N VAL A 664 -25.33 -26.60 -9.01
CA VAL A 664 -26.50 -27.40 -9.38
C VAL A 664 -26.04 -28.86 -9.53
N ALA A 665 -26.44 -29.75 -8.62
CA ALA A 665 -25.94 -31.14 -8.60
C ALA A 665 -26.53 -32.04 -9.70
N PRO A 666 -25.82 -33.11 -10.15
CA PRO A 666 -24.51 -33.60 -9.71
C PRO A 666 -23.48 -33.57 -10.85
N GLY A 667 -22.80 -32.45 -11.08
CA GLY A 667 -21.71 -32.34 -12.06
C GLY A 667 -20.44 -33.13 -11.70
N GLY A 668 -20.41 -33.85 -10.59
CA GLY A 668 -19.24 -34.62 -10.17
C GLY A 668 -18.08 -33.78 -9.63
N VAL A 669 -18.26 -32.47 -9.46
CA VAL A 669 -17.28 -31.51 -8.89
C VAL A 669 -17.69 -31.10 -7.48
N ASP A 670 -16.73 -30.95 -6.57
CA ASP A 670 -16.98 -30.43 -5.22
C ASP A 670 -17.62 -29.02 -5.28
N PRO A 671 -18.75 -28.77 -4.60
CA PRO A 671 -19.44 -27.48 -4.67
C PRO A 671 -18.58 -26.27 -4.30
N ARG A 672 -17.62 -26.45 -3.38
CA ARG A 672 -16.74 -25.37 -2.93
C ARG A 672 -15.70 -25.03 -3.99
N VAL A 673 -15.20 -26.03 -4.71
CA VAL A 673 -14.35 -25.84 -5.90
C VAL A 673 -15.13 -25.20 -7.04
N HIS A 674 -16.40 -25.57 -7.24
CA HIS A 674 -17.28 -24.91 -8.21
C HIS A 674 -17.44 -23.41 -7.92
N LEU A 675 -17.67 -23.04 -6.65
CA LEU A 675 -17.72 -21.64 -6.24
C LEU A 675 -16.41 -20.91 -6.55
N LEU A 676 -15.26 -21.48 -6.17
CA LEU A 676 -13.94 -20.92 -6.44
C LEU A 676 -13.73 -20.68 -7.94
N LEU A 677 -13.97 -21.69 -8.78
CA LEU A 677 -13.80 -21.59 -10.23
C LEU A 677 -14.76 -20.57 -10.86
N GLY A 678 -16.01 -20.50 -10.38
CA GLY A 678 -16.98 -19.51 -10.82
C GLY A 678 -16.55 -18.09 -10.51
N GLU A 679 -15.99 -17.84 -9.32
CA GLU A 679 -15.42 -16.54 -8.96
C GLU A 679 -14.20 -16.18 -9.81
N VAL A 680 -13.23 -17.10 -9.94
CA VAL A 680 -12.02 -16.90 -10.76
C VAL A 680 -12.40 -16.63 -12.23
N PHE A 681 -13.47 -17.29 -12.71
CA PHE A 681 -14.00 -17.06 -14.05
C PHE A 681 -14.58 -15.66 -14.21
N ARG A 682 -15.49 -15.23 -13.31
CA ARG A 682 -16.10 -13.88 -13.33
C ARG A 682 -15.07 -12.77 -13.15
N GLN A 683 -14.01 -13.05 -12.41
CA GLN A 683 -12.89 -12.14 -12.20
C GLN A 683 -11.91 -12.07 -13.39
N ALA A 684 -12.22 -12.71 -14.52
CA ALA A 684 -11.40 -12.72 -15.73
C ALA A 684 -9.97 -13.28 -15.51
N LYS A 685 -9.75 -14.13 -14.50
CA LYS A 685 -8.45 -14.75 -14.23
C LYS A 685 -8.20 -15.95 -15.14
N ALA A 686 -6.93 -16.28 -15.37
CA ALA A 686 -6.55 -17.48 -16.12
C ALA A 686 -6.90 -18.76 -15.34
N ILE A 687 -7.44 -19.77 -16.01
CA ILE A 687 -7.80 -21.08 -15.43
C ILE A 687 -7.23 -22.17 -16.32
N GLY A 688 -6.55 -23.15 -15.73
CA GLY A 688 -5.93 -24.25 -16.46
C GLY A 688 -6.33 -25.63 -15.96
N THR A 689 -6.42 -26.62 -16.84
CA THR A 689 -6.56 -28.05 -16.49
C THR A 689 -5.93 -28.94 -17.55
N TRP A 690 -5.58 -30.19 -17.23
CA TRP A 690 -4.95 -31.12 -18.17
C TRP A 690 -5.47 -32.56 -18.09
N GLY A 691 -5.22 -33.32 -19.18
CA GLY A 691 -5.52 -34.73 -19.30
C GLY A 691 -7.01 -35.03 -19.52
N ALA A 692 -7.43 -36.28 -19.30
CA ALA A 692 -8.85 -36.69 -19.37
C ALA A 692 -9.75 -35.98 -18.33
N LYS A 693 -9.13 -35.18 -17.45
CA LYS A 693 -9.75 -34.36 -16.40
C LYS A 693 -10.26 -33.02 -16.91
N GLY A 694 -10.07 -32.67 -18.19
CA GLY A 694 -10.58 -31.43 -18.81
C GLY A 694 -12.10 -31.23 -18.73
N GLN A 695 -12.86 -32.31 -18.47
CA GLN A 695 -14.30 -32.25 -18.23
C GLN A 695 -14.68 -31.52 -16.93
N VAL A 696 -13.74 -31.35 -15.99
CA VAL A 696 -13.99 -30.68 -14.70
C VAL A 696 -14.42 -29.22 -14.86
N LEU A 697 -13.79 -28.48 -15.77
CA LEU A 697 -14.11 -27.08 -15.99
C LEU A 697 -15.50 -26.94 -16.61
N THR A 698 -15.82 -27.77 -17.61
CA THR A 698 -17.16 -27.84 -18.20
C THR A 698 -18.21 -28.26 -17.18
N ALA A 699 -17.90 -29.25 -16.33
CA ALA A 699 -18.78 -29.69 -15.24
C ALA A 699 -19.00 -28.62 -14.16
N ALA A 700 -18.00 -27.76 -13.95
CA ALA A 700 -18.10 -26.56 -13.12
C ALA A 700 -18.83 -25.40 -13.84
N GLY A 701 -19.33 -25.59 -15.06
CA GLY A 701 -20.08 -24.59 -15.81
C GLY A 701 -19.22 -23.59 -16.59
N LEU A 702 -17.91 -23.84 -16.73
CA LEU A 702 -16.99 -22.98 -17.47
C LEU A 702 -16.94 -23.44 -18.94
N PRO A 703 -17.26 -22.57 -19.92
CA PRO A 703 -17.26 -22.96 -21.33
C PRO A 703 -15.86 -23.34 -21.83
N GLU A 704 -15.76 -24.46 -22.54
CA GLU A 704 -14.52 -24.85 -23.20
C GLU A 704 -14.14 -23.82 -24.27
N GLY A 705 -12.86 -23.45 -24.33
CA GLY A 705 -12.36 -22.44 -25.27
C GLY A 705 -12.73 -20.99 -24.93
N ALA A 706 -13.36 -20.74 -23.78
CA ALA A 706 -13.55 -19.37 -23.30
C ALA A 706 -12.19 -18.65 -23.13
N PRO A 707 -12.07 -17.35 -23.46
CA PRO A 707 -10.81 -16.63 -23.27
C PRO A 707 -10.25 -16.77 -21.85
N GLY A 708 -8.97 -17.12 -21.76
CA GLY A 708 -8.27 -17.37 -20.50
C GLY A 708 -8.59 -18.71 -19.82
N VAL A 709 -9.34 -19.61 -20.45
CA VAL A 709 -9.57 -20.98 -19.97
C VAL A 709 -8.79 -21.96 -20.85
N VAL A 710 -7.87 -22.70 -20.25
CA VAL A 710 -6.93 -23.58 -20.95
C VAL A 710 -7.14 -25.03 -20.53
N SER A 711 -7.29 -25.90 -21.54
CA SER A 711 -7.31 -27.35 -21.38
C SER A 711 -6.21 -27.97 -22.25
N GLY A 712 -5.29 -28.71 -21.64
CA GLY A 712 -4.15 -29.35 -22.33
C GLY A 712 -4.04 -30.86 -22.10
N LYS A 713 -3.08 -31.51 -22.76
CA LYS A 713 -2.84 -32.96 -22.57
C LYS A 713 -2.01 -33.26 -21.32
N ASP A 714 -1.04 -32.41 -21.01
CA ASP A 714 -0.12 -32.54 -19.89
C ASP A 714 -0.01 -31.22 -19.10
N ALA A 715 0.51 -31.31 -17.88
CA ALA A 715 0.57 -30.19 -16.96
C ALA A 715 1.53 -29.07 -17.42
N ALA A 716 2.68 -29.45 -17.98
CA ALA A 716 3.72 -28.50 -18.40
C ALA A 716 3.20 -27.55 -19.49
N ALA A 717 2.54 -28.08 -20.52
CA ALA A 717 1.95 -27.27 -21.59
C ALA A 717 0.85 -26.32 -21.09
N VAL A 718 0.10 -26.72 -20.06
CA VAL A 718 -0.95 -25.86 -19.46
C VAL A 718 -0.35 -24.77 -18.60
N VAL A 719 0.66 -25.08 -17.78
CA VAL A 719 1.39 -24.09 -16.98
C VAL A 719 2.00 -23.03 -17.89
N GLU A 720 2.63 -23.41 -19.00
CA GLU A 720 3.22 -22.46 -19.96
C GLU A 720 2.17 -21.51 -20.58
N GLN A 721 1.02 -22.05 -20.97
CA GLN A 721 -0.08 -21.25 -21.51
C GLN A 721 -0.69 -20.31 -20.47
N VAL A 722 -0.90 -20.80 -19.25
CA VAL A 722 -1.41 -19.99 -18.14
C VAL A 722 -0.42 -18.88 -17.77
N VAL A 723 0.88 -19.18 -17.70
CA VAL A 723 1.95 -18.18 -17.53
C VAL A 723 1.87 -17.11 -18.62
N THR A 724 1.66 -17.51 -19.87
CA THR A 724 1.53 -16.56 -20.98
C THR A 724 0.29 -15.66 -20.81
N LEU A 725 -0.85 -16.22 -20.44
CA LEU A 725 -2.08 -15.47 -20.19
C LEU A 725 -1.97 -14.52 -19.00
N MET A 726 -1.30 -14.94 -17.93
CA MET A 726 -1.13 -14.14 -16.71
C MET A 726 -0.32 -12.86 -16.95
N LYS A 727 0.54 -12.80 -17.98
CA LYS A 727 1.30 -11.58 -18.32
C LYS A 727 0.38 -10.40 -18.63
N SER A 728 -0.78 -10.65 -19.21
CA SER A 728 -1.81 -9.63 -19.48
C SER A 728 -2.70 -9.32 -18.28
N HIS A 729 -2.37 -9.87 -17.10
CA HIS A 729 -3.07 -9.78 -15.81
C HIS A 729 -4.47 -10.42 -15.77
N ARG A 730 -5.33 -10.16 -16.76
CA ARG A 730 -6.66 -10.75 -16.92
C ARG A 730 -6.94 -11.09 -18.38
N ALA A 731 -7.86 -12.02 -18.60
CA ALA A 731 -8.43 -12.35 -19.90
C ALA A 731 -9.59 -11.39 -20.22
N TRP A 732 -9.27 -10.14 -20.55
CA TRP A 732 -10.23 -9.08 -20.79
C TRP A 732 -11.24 -9.42 -21.90
N GLU A 733 -10.83 -10.21 -22.90
CA GLU A 733 -11.68 -10.65 -24.01
C GLU A 733 -12.80 -11.60 -23.58
N ARG A 734 -12.72 -12.17 -22.36
CA ARG A 734 -13.75 -13.04 -21.79
C ARG A 734 -15.09 -12.34 -21.68
N PHE A 735 -15.07 -11.04 -21.37
CA PHE A 735 -16.26 -10.22 -21.23
C PHE A 735 -16.15 -9.03 -22.18
N PRO A 736 -16.65 -9.18 -23.42
CA PRO A 736 -16.62 -8.10 -24.40
C PRO A 736 -17.31 -6.84 -23.86
N VAL A 737 -16.71 -5.69 -24.14
CA VAL A 737 -17.31 -4.38 -23.81
C VAL A 737 -18.68 -4.24 -24.46
N SER A 738 -19.58 -3.53 -23.78
CA SER A 738 -20.98 -3.33 -24.21
C SER A 738 -21.14 -2.42 -25.43
N GLY A 739 -20.08 -1.71 -25.83
CA GLY A 739 -20.11 -0.76 -26.96
C GLY A 739 -20.89 0.52 -26.68
N ARG A 740 -21.25 0.78 -25.41
CA ARG A 740 -22.00 1.97 -25.01
C ARG A 740 -21.14 3.23 -24.86
N LEU A 741 -19.82 3.09 -24.71
CA LEU A 741 -18.86 4.18 -24.44
C LEU A 741 -17.95 4.43 -25.62
#